data_AF-A0A8H6PVS8-F1
#
_entry.id   AF-A0A8H6PVS8-F1
#
_cell.length_a   1.000
_cell.length_b   1.000
_cell.length_c   1.000
_cell.angle_alpha   90.00
_cell.angle_beta   90.00
_cell.angle_gamma   90.00
#
_symmetry.space_group_name_H-M   'P 1'
#
loop_
_entity.id
_entity.type
_entity.pdbx_description
1 polymer ?
#
loop_
_entity_poly.entity_id
_entity_poly.type
_entity_poly.pdbx_seq_one_letter_code
_entity_poly.pdbx_strand_id
1 'polypeptide(L)'
;MPASDISDTELPPRYNFIDDYSEGAHPQILESLLLTNTAQQSSYGTDEFSNEARRLIREKLNASEDEVAIHFVPSGTSANLISIASCLRPYEAVMAVESGHIVTKEAGAIEATGHKMILVPGVNGKMTPENLERVFQQNQFFPHMAKPRLVYISNATELGTIYTKAELSALSAVCKRLRLLILVDGARLGVALSAKNNDLTLRDMVDLTDIFWIGGTKMGALLGEAIVVKQHLADGFVFHLKQHGALLAKSRVMGIQFVELFRTHLFFDLATHANNMAAKISANFEKLGYSLAEQTETNQVFPILPDRVVRRLQDRFGFYIWEKRDDGHAVVRIVTSWATDSLQVDKFNSWVQQWTELDLTDTYSSPSRRSRRTALKSRRQRTVISEPTTALSSPPLPPEPQPDHPSPWCAENPVEALPSSTVIAACETYRKKFPVANFLHYPSLIAELSSNPALVDPVFVAALLSLCVRFMPDHPLEAAETYAEYARKQLAHRAFEAPSLYLAQSLVMITFYEWGSGRPYKAWMYSGMATYMIQSLLKTADDSMEHNPQDFQASQTQYEQLVRTYWCCFAQDCELSSGARQHFALSFRQISVPLPTSDQDFNFGRLSSPRLMPSDMSKHSPLSKNLTIDYGLTIVTRGFDIFVRILRFANESRRGRTLTFPQDPSSPRVVWQRLKEELDEWRFLQDVTVRYPATSAQAHVALGYGELFAYINLVYFMSILFLFRDQFLSSLKPHADLLHDLQGLSNVDESQAIRQLFEAAQNIGGILSALEVSGAPVITPYSGFSIFVAAHINMYGTVCPQRYPGGIGRAEEEKKANLLYLERLSKYWPVGQNWWRTVQEANRFYEIARNNQPHVRDGAGHLTIAGTLDEYGDIRSVRPRQEESKHILERERIENPKLVLIIGCVGLALNLISGLFLHEHDHGESNTPDSSDDDLDISMSLSRLERRSSFSTRVVRPHVEHRHNAKSQAKKGHDLGMMGVLIHVLGDAANNVGVIIAALVIWKANYEGRYYADPAVSMAIAIVILLSSLPLVRKTGTILLQSAPLGVDPEDVKHDLEAIPGVESVHELHIWQLNQEKALASVHLAVSDELIADFMEKAKIINECFHAYGIHSTTLQPEHVRPIPSESRSIQGQETAELVVEGGVKKRHVVDPNSGSPPARKSRRNGQTPSGAPLSPVENWAAWPELNESCYIETAAYMPCQQGRISLYSAVVQNARHIQEAVRFAKQHNIRLAIKNSGHDFHGRSAAPNPLQILTN
;
A
#
# COMPACT_ATOMS: atom_id res chain seq x y z
N MET A 1 -56.29 15.49 -17.31
CA MET A 1 -56.66 14.52 -18.37
C MET A 1 -56.32 15.12 -19.72
N PRO A 2 -56.02 14.31 -20.75
CA PRO A 2 -55.92 12.85 -20.72
C PRO A 2 -54.62 12.36 -20.08
N ALA A 3 -54.46 11.04 -19.97
CA ALA A 3 -53.16 10.40 -19.91
C ALA A 3 -52.86 9.83 -21.30
N SER A 4 -51.58 9.68 -21.64
CA SER A 4 -51.10 8.99 -22.84
C SER A 4 -49.98 8.05 -22.44
N ASP A 5 -49.90 6.87 -23.04
CA ASP A 5 -48.90 5.87 -22.72
C ASP A 5 -47.48 6.43 -22.86
N ILE A 6 -46.73 6.39 -21.75
CA ILE A 6 -45.28 6.46 -21.76
C ILE A 6 -44.82 5.02 -21.55
N SER A 7 -44.32 4.41 -22.63
CA SER A 7 -43.57 3.15 -22.59
C SER A 7 -42.37 3.25 -21.65
N ASP A 8 -41.74 2.12 -21.29
CA ASP A 8 -40.50 2.07 -20.50
C ASP A 8 -39.26 2.61 -21.26
N THR A 9 -39.37 3.85 -21.76
CA THR A 9 -38.27 4.69 -22.21
C THR A 9 -37.69 5.42 -21.01
N GLU A 10 -36.39 5.22 -20.79
CA GLU A 10 -35.50 5.82 -19.78
C GLU A 10 -36.09 6.98 -18.96
N LEU A 11 -36.24 6.75 -17.65
CA LEU A 11 -36.48 7.83 -16.69
C LEU A 11 -35.38 8.89 -16.85
N PRO A 12 -35.72 10.19 -17.04
CA PRO A 12 -34.72 11.22 -17.23
C PRO A 12 -33.77 11.29 -16.00
N PRO A 13 -32.47 11.56 -16.22
CA PRO A 13 -31.48 11.48 -15.16
C PRO A 13 -31.83 12.41 -13.98
N ARG A 14 -31.63 11.90 -12.77
CA ARG A 14 -31.90 12.63 -11.52
C ARG A 14 -31.04 13.89 -11.44
N TYR A 15 -31.64 15.00 -11.01
CA TYR A 15 -30.89 16.22 -10.75
C TYR A 15 -30.22 16.15 -9.38
N ASN A 16 -28.95 16.53 -9.28
CA ASN A 16 -28.13 16.28 -8.10
C ASN A 16 -27.83 17.57 -7.33
N PHE A 17 -28.06 17.52 -6.02
CA PHE A 17 -27.66 18.50 -5.00
C PHE A 17 -26.71 17.83 -3.98
N ILE A 18 -25.83 16.95 -4.48
CA ILE A 18 -24.97 16.06 -3.69
C ILE A 18 -23.77 16.81 -3.12
N ASP A 19 -23.19 17.69 -3.95
CA ASP A 19 -22.03 18.53 -3.71
C ASP A 19 -22.04 19.75 -4.65
N ASP A 20 -20.94 20.51 -4.63
CA ASP A 20 -20.69 21.72 -5.42
C ASP A 20 -19.50 21.55 -6.39
N TYR A 21 -19.26 20.31 -6.85
CA TYR A 21 -18.18 19.95 -7.79
C TYR A 21 -18.58 18.79 -8.73
N SER A 22 -19.90 18.61 -8.93
CA SER A 22 -20.47 17.65 -9.88
C SER A 22 -20.48 18.17 -11.33
N GLU A 23 -20.41 19.49 -11.51
CA GLU A 23 -20.31 20.16 -12.80
C GLU A 23 -18.84 20.37 -13.24
N GLY A 24 -18.65 20.75 -14.51
CA GLY A 24 -17.33 21.09 -15.05
C GLY A 24 -16.87 22.50 -14.65
N ALA A 25 -16.23 23.20 -15.60
CA ALA A 25 -15.84 24.59 -15.42
C ALA A 25 -16.88 25.59 -15.98
N HIS A 26 -16.83 26.83 -15.50
CA HIS A 26 -17.62 27.93 -16.06
C HIS A 26 -17.30 28.14 -17.56
N PRO A 27 -18.28 28.44 -18.44
CA PRO A 27 -18.02 28.55 -19.89
C PRO A 27 -16.91 29.52 -20.28
N GLN A 28 -16.80 30.69 -19.62
CA GLN A 28 -15.73 31.66 -19.87
C GLN A 28 -14.31 31.11 -19.55
N ILE A 29 -14.21 30.18 -18.60
CA ILE A 29 -12.95 29.50 -18.27
C ILE A 29 -12.58 28.51 -19.38
N LEU A 30 -13.54 27.72 -19.87
CA LEU A 30 -13.31 26.78 -20.97
C LEU A 30 -12.94 27.53 -22.25
N GLU A 31 -13.63 28.64 -22.54
CA GLU A 31 -13.32 29.54 -23.64
C GLU A 31 -11.92 30.16 -23.49
N SER A 32 -11.56 30.68 -22.31
CA SER A 32 -10.21 31.24 -22.06
C SER A 32 -9.09 30.20 -22.18
N LEU A 33 -9.32 28.96 -21.73
CA LEU A 33 -8.38 27.85 -21.91
C LEU A 33 -8.23 27.49 -23.39
N LEU A 34 -9.32 27.47 -24.17
CA LEU A 34 -9.32 27.14 -25.59
C LEU A 34 -8.68 28.24 -26.45
N LEU A 35 -9.07 29.50 -26.25
CA LEU A 35 -8.52 30.68 -26.94
C LEU A 35 -7.01 30.82 -26.75
N THR A 36 -6.51 30.49 -25.56
CA THR A 36 -5.08 30.61 -25.25
C THR A 36 -4.31 29.31 -25.48
N ASN A 37 -4.95 28.20 -25.86
CA ASN A 37 -4.34 26.85 -25.84
C ASN A 37 -2.98 26.77 -26.55
N THR A 38 -2.86 27.39 -27.72
CA THR A 38 -1.64 27.41 -28.56
C THR A 38 -0.51 28.32 -28.05
N ALA A 39 -0.77 29.20 -27.07
CA ALA A 39 0.25 30.12 -26.56
C ALA A 39 1.38 29.38 -25.82
N GLN A 40 2.62 29.57 -26.28
CA GLN A 40 3.80 29.12 -25.55
C GLN A 40 3.98 29.96 -24.27
N GLN A 41 4.43 29.31 -23.19
CA GLN A 41 4.55 29.87 -21.85
C GLN A 41 5.68 29.17 -21.09
N SER A 42 6.21 29.81 -20.05
CA SER A 42 7.11 29.13 -19.11
C SER A 42 6.36 28.06 -18.29
N SER A 43 7.10 27.21 -17.57
CA SER A 43 6.55 26.06 -16.82
C SER A 43 6.62 26.27 -15.30
N TYR A 44 5.93 25.44 -14.53
CA TYR A 44 6.07 25.35 -13.06
C TYR A 44 5.70 26.63 -12.28
N GLY A 45 4.77 27.42 -12.82
CA GLY A 45 4.10 28.52 -12.11
C GLY A 45 4.69 29.90 -12.36
N THR A 46 5.69 30.04 -13.22
CA THR A 46 6.30 31.33 -13.62
C THR A 46 5.68 31.94 -14.88
N ASP A 47 4.63 31.32 -15.43
CA ASP A 47 3.95 31.75 -16.65
C ASP A 47 3.14 33.04 -16.47
N GLU A 48 2.87 33.74 -17.57
CA GLU A 48 2.22 35.06 -17.58
C GLU A 48 0.82 34.98 -16.96
N PHE A 49 0.07 33.91 -17.24
CA PHE A 49 -1.25 33.69 -16.66
C PHE A 49 -1.21 33.44 -15.15
N SER A 50 -0.24 32.66 -14.66
CA SER A 50 -0.02 32.48 -13.23
C SER A 50 0.41 33.79 -12.55
N ASN A 51 1.27 34.58 -13.17
CA ASN A 51 1.70 35.87 -12.64
C ASN A 51 0.56 36.90 -12.60
N GLU A 52 -0.24 36.96 -13.67
CA GLU A 52 -1.46 37.79 -13.75
C GLU A 52 -2.52 37.36 -12.73
N ALA A 53 -2.71 36.05 -12.52
CA ALA A 53 -3.58 35.54 -11.46
C ALA A 53 -3.11 36.01 -10.07
N ARG A 54 -1.80 35.98 -9.78
CA ARG A 54 -1.26 36.49 -8.51
C ARG A 54 -1.48 38.00 -8.37
N ARG A 55 -1.33 38.78 -9.45
CA ARG A 55 -1.61 40.23 -9.46
C ARG A 55 -3.07 40.50 -9.13
N LEU A 56 -4.00 39.90 -9.88
CA LEU A 56 -5.44 40.07 -9.69
C LEU A 56 -5.92 39.62 -8.30
N ILE A 57 -5.39 38.51 -7.77
CA ILE A 57 -5.70 38.09 -6.40
C ILE A 57 -5.15 39.12 -5.40
N ARG A 58 -3.87 39.53 -5.49
CA ARG A 58 -3.28 40.54 -4.58
C ARG A 58 -4.03 41.87 -4.57
N GLU A 59 -4.55 42.31 -5.72
CA GLU A 59 -5.40 43.51 -5.82
C GLU A 59 -6.74 43.34 -5.08
N LYS A 60 -7.35 42.15 -5.11
CA LYS A 60 -8.57 41.84 -4.34
C LYS A 60 -8.28 41.57 -2.85
N LEU A 61 -7.08 41.12 -2.49
CA LEU A 61 -6.60 41.03 -1.11
C LEU A 61 -6.23 42.39 -0.50
N ASN A 62 -5.94 43.40 -1.34
CA ASN A 62 -5.28 44.64 -0.95
C ASN A 62 -3.97 44.38 -0.16
N ALA A 63 -3.06 43.61 -0.76
CA ALA A 63 -1.81 43.16 -0.16
C ALA A 63 -0.62 43.25 -1.15
N SER A 64 0.59 43.50 -0.65
CA SER A 64 1.81 43.62 -1.48
C SER A 64 2.53 42.28 -1.69
N GLU A 65 3.48 42.24 -2.64
CA GLU A 65 4.32 41.05 -2.87
C GLU A 65 5.26 40.75 -1.70
N ASP A 66 5.64 41.76 -0.92
CA ASP A 66 6.43 41.60 0.32
C ASP A 66 5.59 41.10 1.52
N GLU A 67 4.25 41.11 1.41
CA GLU A 67 3.34 40.72 2.48
C GLU A 67 2.85 39.26 2.32
N VAL A 68 2.49 38.85 1.10
CA VAL A 68 1.97 37.51 0.81
C VAL A 68 2.54 36.90 -0.48
N ALA A 69 2.98 35.65 -0.38
CA ALA A 69 3.20 34.79 -1.54
C ALA A 69 1.90 34.07 -1.93
N ILE A 70 1.75 33.79 -3.22
CA ILE A 70 0.59 33.08 -3.77
C ILE A 70 1.05 31.88 -4.62
N HIS A 71 0.56 30.70 -4.26
CA HIS A 71 0.93 29.42 -4.87
C HIS A 71 -0.32 28.65 -5.34
N PHE A 72 -0.29 28.15 -6.56
CA PHE A 72 -1.40 27.36 -7.13
C PHE A 72 -1.13 25.86 -7.00
N VAL A 73 -2.14 25.12 -6.56
CA VAL A 73 -2.08 23.65 -6.36
C VAL A 73 -3.36 23.00 -6.90
N PRO A 74 -3.34 21.74 -7.37
CA PRO A 74 -4.44 21.18 -8.16
C PRO A 74 -5.72 20.83 -7.38
N SER A 75 -5.68 20.73 -6.05
CA SER A 75 -6.85 20.35 -5.23
C SER A 75 -6.76 20.81 -3.76
N GLY A 76 -7.91 20.98 -3.10
CA GLY A 76 -7.98 21.36 -1.68
C GLY A 76 -7.17 20.48 -0.72
N THR A 77 -7.18 19.16 -0.90
CA THR A 77 -6.32 18.25 -0.11
C THR A 77 -4.84 18.52 -0.30
N SER A 78 -4.41 18.87 -1.53
CA SER A 78 -3.01 19.31 -1.74
C SER A 78 -2.73 20.69 -1.11
N ALA A 79 -3.72 21.59 -1.04
CA ALA A 79 -3.59 22.88 -0.37
C ALA A 79 -3.42 22.74 1.14
N ASN A 80 -4.26 21.92 1.79
CA ASN A 80 -4.18 21.62 3.22
C ASN A 80 -2.86 20.91 3.57
N LEU A 81 -2.53 19.84 2.85
CA LEU A 81 -1.30 19.07 3.05
C LEU A 81 -0.03 19.93 2.94
N ILE A 82 0.09 20.73 1.88
CA ILE A 82 1.28 21.56 1.63
C ILE A 82 1.38 22.71 2.62
N SER A 83 0.26 23.35 2.97
CA SER A 83 0.23 24.44 3.95
C SER A 83 0.61 23.98 5.36
N ILE A 84 0.27 22.74 5.73
CA ILE A 84 0.65 22.15 7.02
C ILE A 84 2.10 21.65 6.98
N ALA A 85 2.50 20.89 5.95
CA ALA A 85 3.83 20.27 5.86
C ALA A 85 4.99 21.25 5.68
N SER A 86 4.74 22.46 5.13
CA SER A 86 5.73 23.54 5.02
C SER A 86 5.96 24.30 6.33
N CYS A 87 4.97 24.31 7.22
CA CYS A 87 4.95 25.21 8.38
C CYS A 87 5.08 24.49 9.74
N LEU A 88 5.04 23.15 9.74
CA LEU A 88 5.26 22.31 10.92
C LEU A 88 6.62 21.58 10.87
N ARG A 89 7.17 21.31 12.05
CA ARG A 89 8.29 20.38 12.25
C ARG A 89 7.76 18.99 12.59
N PRO A 90 8.50 17.89 12.37
CA PRO A 90 8.01 16.51 12.59
C PRO A 90 7.54 16.16 14.02
N TYR A 91 7.81 16.99 15.02
CA TYR A 91 7.32 16.83 16.40
C TYR A 91 6.17 17.80 16.75
N GLU A 92 5.72 18.61 15.80
CA GLU A 92 4.66 19.60 15.96
C GLU A 92 3.34 19.10 15.37
N ALA A 93 2.24 19.68 15.83
CA ALA A 93 0.88 19.19 15.58
C ALA A 93 -0.08 20.31 15.14
N VAL A 94 -1.08 19.91 14.37
CA VAL A 94 -2.22 20.75 13.98
C VAL A 94 -3.40 20.51 14.92
N MET A 95 -4.07 21.59 15.33
CA MET A 95 -5.31 21.56 16.11
C MET A 95 -6.49 21.83 15.16
N ALA A 96 -7.51 20.96 15.17
CA ALA A 96 -8.64 21.05 14.24
C ALA A 96 -9.95 20.65 14.93
N VAL A 97 -11.10 21.13 14.42
CA VAL A 97 -12.41 20.65 14.87
C VAL A 97 -12.76 19.28 14.27
N GLU A 98 -13.55 18.50 14.98
CA GLU A 98 -13.96 17.14 14.59
C GLU A 98 -14.69 17.07 13.23
N SER A 99 -15.36 18.14 12.80
CA SER A 99 -15.98 18.25 11.47
C SER A 99 -14.99 18.48 10.33
N GLY A 100 -13.76 18.92 10.66
CA GLY A 100 -12.80 19.48 9.72
C GLY A 100 -12.47 18.55 8.55
N HIS A 101 -12.35 19.09 7.34
CA HIS A 101 -12.08 18.31 6.13
C HIS A 101 -10.84 17.40 6.29
N ILE A 102 -9.75 17.93 6.83
CA ILE A 102 -8.50 17.18 7.09
C ILE A 102 -8.71 15.98 8.02
N VAL A 103 -9.66 16.04 8.96
CA VAL A 103 -9.92 15.01 9.96
C VAL A 103 -10.65 13.80 9.37
N THR A 104 -11.57 14.01 8.42
CA THR A 104 -12.52 12.96 8.00
C THR A 104 -12.65 12.70 6.49
N LYS A 105 -12.03 13.52 5.64
CA LYS A 105 -12.19 13.45 4.17
C LYS A 105 -10.90 13.36 3.37
N GLU A 106 -9.74 13.48 4.00
CA GLU A 106 -8.43 13.47 3.31
C GLU A 106 -7.64 12.15 3.47
N ALA A 107 -8.30 11.07 3.93
CA ALA A 107 -7.74 9.71 3.98
C ALA A 107 -6.36 9.58 4.67
N GLY A 108 -6.11 10.39 5.72
CA GLY A 108 -4.85 10.38 6.47
C GLY A 108 -3.72 11.18 5.81
N ALA A 109 -4.03 12.09 4.87
CA ALA A 109 -3.04 12.90 4.16
C ALA A 109 -2.10 13.66 5.11
N ILE A 110 -2.62 14.24 6.19
CA ILE A 110 -1.81 15.03 7.12
C ILE A 110 -0.86 14.14 7.92
N GLU A 111 -1.33 12.99 8.41
CA GLU A 111 -0.51 11.99 9.11
C GLU A 111 0.55 11.37 8.18
N ALA A 112 0.27 11.24 6.88
CA ALA A 112 1.26 10.83 5.88
C ALA A 112 2.41 11.83 5.69
N THR A 113 2.29 13.07 6.20
CA THR A 113 3.40 14.04 6.31
C THR A 113 4.19 13.91 7.62
N GLY A 114 3.78 13.01 8.52
CA GLY A 114 4.38 12.80 9.84
C GLY A 114 3.79 13.64 10.97
N HIS A 115 2.82 14.53 10.69
CA HIS A 115 2.27 15.45 11.67
C HIS A 115 0.99 14.91 12.34
N LYS A 116 0.89 15.05 13.66
CA LYS A 116 -0.29 14.63 14.42
C LYS A 116 -1.42 15.66 14.33
N MET A 117 -2.66 15.19 14.18
CA MET A 117 -3.87 15.98 14.45
C MET A 117 -4.28 15.91 15.94
N ILE A 118 -4.70 17.05 16.49
CA ILE A 118 -5.23 17.20 17.84
C ILE A 118 -6.67 17.73 17.72
N LEU A 119 -7.64 16.93 18.12
CA LEU A 119 -9.06 17.28 17.97
C LEU A 119 -9.50 18.28 19.05
N VAL A 120 -10.25 19.29 18.61
CA VAL A 120 -10.84 20.33 19.44
C VAL A 120 -12.37 20.25 19.30
N PRO A 121 -13.12 20.03 20.38
CA PRO A 121 -14.58 20.04 20.32
C PRO A 121 -15.10 21.37 19.74
N GLY A 122 -15.87 21.28 18.67
CA GLY A 122 -16.43 22.44 17.96
C GLY A 122 -17.81 22.85 18.47
N VAL A 123 -18.25 24.05 18.08
CA VAL A 123 -19.62 24.54 18.27
C VAL A 123 -20.15 24.95 16.90
N ASN A 124 -21.20 24.28 16.39
CA ASN A 124 -21.78 24.49 15.05
C ASN A 124 -20.72 24.48 13.93
N GLY A 125 -19.75 23.55 14.03
CA GLY A 125 -18.61 23.42 13.11
C GLY A 125 -17.46 24.42 13.32
N LYS A 126 -17.56 25.34 14.29
CA LYS A 126 -16.56 26.37 14.58
C LYS A 126 -15.65 26.00 15.76
N MET A 127 -14.41 26.48 15.72
CA MET A 127 -13.48 26.48 16.86
C MET A 127 -13.64 27.78 17.65
N THR A 128 -13.88 27.68 18.96
CA THR A 128 -13.95 28.85 19.84
C THR A 128 -12.61 29.10 20.55
N PRO A 129 -12.31 30.35 20.97
CA PRO A 129 -11.15 30.68 21.80
C PRO A 129 -11.00 29.77 23.02
N GLU A 130 -12.09 29.48 23.73
CA GLU A 130 -12.12 28.74 24.99
C GLU A 130 -11.81 27.26 24.79
N ASN A 131 -12.37 26.65 23.74
CA ASN A 131 -12.09 25.26 23.40
C ASN A 131 -10.67 25.08 22.86
N LEU A 132 -10.16 26.04 22.07
CA LEU A 132 -8.75 26.06 21.66
C LEU A 132 -7.81 26.12 22.88
N GLU A 133 -8.03 27.06 23.80
CA GLU A 133 -7.18 27.20 24.99
C GLU A 133 -7.23 25.96 25.90
N ARG A 134 -8.42 25.42 26.14
CA ARG A 134 -8.59 24.21 26.96
C ARG A 134 -7.80 23.02 26.41
N VAL A 135 -7.92 22.75 25.10
CA VAL A 135 -7.20 21.62 24.48
C VAL A 135 -5.70 21.92 24.33
N PHE A 136 -5.32 23.17 24.11
CA PHE A 136 -3.90 23.57 24.08
C PHE A 136 -3.24 23.34 25.45
N GLN A 137 -3.89 23.70 26.56
CA GLN A 137 -3.41 23.45 27.92
C GLN A 137 -3.28 21.94 28.23
N GLN A 138 -4.19 21.11 27.71
CA GLN A 138 -4.14 19.65 27.84
C GLN A 138 -2.97 19.00 27.08
N ASN A 139 -2.36 19.68 26.10
CA ASN A 139 -1.31 19.15 25.22
C ASN A 139 0.06 19.84 25.44
N GLN A 140 0.44 20.12 26.71
CA GLN A 140 1.70 20.81 27.05
C GLN A 140 2.80 19.93 27.65
N PHE A 141 2.61 18.61 27.79
CA PHE A 141 3.57 17.72 28.45
C PHE A 141 4.75 17.33 27.52
N PHE A 142 5.62 18.30 27.24
CA PHE A 142 6.79 18.13 26.39
C PHE A 142 7.98 17.55 27.18
N PRO A 143 8.84 16.70 26.57
CA PRO A 143 8.85 16.30 25.14
C PRO A 143 7.93 15.11 24.80
N HIS A 144 7.14 14.60 25.76
CA HIS A 144 6.37 13.36 25.59
C HIS A 144 5.11 13.50 24.70
N MET A 145 4.59 14.71 24.53
CA MET A 145 3.49 15.03 23.61
C MET A 145 3.98 15.75 22.37
N ALA A 146 3.31 15.51 21.22
CA ALA A 146 3.49 16.33 20.02
C ALA A 146 3.04 17.77 20.30
N LYS A 147 3.84 18.75 19.88
CA LYS A 147 3.70 20.15 20.26
C LYS A 147 2.67 20.87 19.38
N PRO A 148 1.54 21.38 19.91
CA PRO A 148 0.60 22.15 19.10
C PRO A 148 1.28 23.42 18.54
N ARG A 149 1.12 23.66 17.24
CA ARG A 149 1.81 24.77 16.54
C ARG A 149 0.96 25.47 15.48
N LEU A 150 -0.03 24.79 14.91
CA LEU A 150 -0.92 25.33 13.88
C LEU A 150 -2.37 25.01 14.22
N VAL A 151 -3.27 25.96 13.98
CA VAL A 151 -4.73 25.82 14.10
C VAL A 151 -5.32 25.77 12.70
N TYR A 152 -6.17 24.79 12.45
CA TYR A 152 -6.93 24.62 11.22
C TYR A 152 -8.42 24.92 11.49
N ILE A 153 -9.00 25.77 10.65
CA ILE A 153 -10.46 26.01 10.58
C ILE A 153 -10.91 26.09 9.11
N SER A 154 -12.19 25.87 8.85
CA SER A 154 -12.77 25.94 7.51
C SER A 154 -13.77 27.11 7.41
N ASN A 155 -13.70 27.92 6.34
CA ASN A 155 -14.65 29.01 6.12
C ASN A 155 -15.11 29.05 4.64
N ALA A 156 -16.34 28.68 4.30
CA ALA A 156 -17.40 28.16 5.18
C ALA A 156 -17.05 26.78 5.80
N THR A 157 -17.68 26.44 6.92
CA THR A 157 -17.48 25.14 7.59
C THR A 157 -18.09 23.98 6.79
N GLU A 158 -17.78 22.74 7.19
CA GLU A 158 -18.40 21.54 6.63
C GLU A 158 -19.91 21.44 6.92
N LEU A 159 -20.40 22.23 7.89
CA LEU A 159 -21.83 22.42 8.22
C LEU A 159 -22.45 23.67 7.56
N GLY A 160 -21.68 24.42 6.76
CA GLY A 160 -22.17 25.58 6.02
C GLY A 160 -22.33 26.87 6.83
N THR A 161 -21.86 26.89 8.08
CA THR A 161 -21.78 28.10 8.91
C THR A 161 -20.55 28.95 8.51
N ILE A 162 -20.59 30.25 8.77
CA ILE A 162 -19.47 31.17 8.49
C ILE A 162 -18.82 31.70 9.77
N TYR A 163 -17.52 31.94 9.77
CA TYR A 163 -16.88 32.74 10.82
C TYR A 163 -17.15 34.22 10.57
N THR A 164 -17.67 34.92 11.58
CA THR A 164 -17.71 36.38 11.61
C THR A 164 -16.33 36.97 11.90
N LYS A 165 -16.14 38.25 11.59
CA LYS A 165 -14.93 39.03 11.88
C LYS A 165 -14.65 39.09 13.37
N ALA A 166 -15.68 39.13 14.21
CA ALA A 166 -15.56 39.08 15.66
C ALA A 166 -14.99 37.72 16.14
N GLU A 167 -15.56 36.61 15.69
CA GLU A 167 -15.10 35.25 16.03
C GLU A 167 -13.66 35.01 15.55
N LEU A 168 -13.36 35.34 14.28
CA LEU A 168 -12.03 35.14 13.71
C LEU A 168 -10.98 36.05 14.36
N SER A 169 -11.34 37.28 14.75
CA SER A 169 -10.44 38.18 15.49
C SER A 169 -10.12 37.65 16.88
N ALA A 170 -11.12 37.11 17.60
CA ALA A 170 -10.92 36.51 18.91
C ALA A 170 -10.02 35.26 18.85
N LEU A 171 -10.26 34.37 17.87
CA LEU A 171 -9.44 33.18 17.65
C LEU A 171 -8.01 33.56 17.24
N SER A 172 -7.85 34.53 16.33
CA SER A 172 -6.55 35.09 15.93
C SER A 172 -5.76 35.66 17.11
N ALA A 173 -6.43 36.37 18.03
CA ALA A 173 -5.80 36.91 19.23
C ALA A 173 -5.31 35.80 20.19
N VAL A 174 -6.05 34.70 20.32
CA VAL A 174 -5.59 33.51 21.06
C VAL A 174 -4.40 32.87 20.37
N CYS A 175 -4.46 32.60 19.06
CA CYS A 175 -3.34 32.02 18.31
C CYS A 175 -2.06 32.85 18.45
N LYS A 176 -2.16 34.18 18.29
CA LYS A 176 -1.06 35.13 18.47
C LYS A 176 -0.48 35.10 19.90
N ARG A 177 -1.32 34.99 20.94
CA ARG A 177 -0.86 34.83 22.35
C ARG A 177 -0.18 33.47 22.61
N LEU A 178 -0.72 32.38 22.07
CA LEU A 178 -0.20 31.02 22.26
C LEU A 178 0.98 30.68 21.32
N ARG A 179 1.31 31.57 20.37
CA ARG A 179 2.30 31.35 19.29
C ARG A 179 1.93 30.18 18.36
N LEU A 180 0.63 30.03 18.12
CA LEU A 180 0.08 29.14 17.08
C LEU A 180 -0.05 29.91 15.77
N LEU A 181 0.26 29.25 14.65
CA LEU A 181 -0.19 29.70 13.33
C LEU A 181 -1.69 29.44 13.17
N ILE A 182 -2.36 30.18 12.29
CA ILE A 182 -3.73 29.89 11.86
C ILE A 182 -3.82 29.74 10.34
N LEU A 183 -4.23 28.53 9.92
CA LEU A 183 -4.56 28.13 8.56
C LEU A 183 -6.09 28.12 8.40
N VAL A 184 -6.60 28.75 7.34
CA VAL A 184 -8.01 28.66 6.97
C VAL A 184 -8.18 27.90 5.65
N ASP A 185 -8.87 26.78 5.72
CA ASP A 185 -9.42 26.08 4.56
C ASP A 185 -10.53 26.95 3.95
N GLY A 186 -10.26 27.42 2.74
CA GLY A 186 -11.18 28.25 1.98
C GLY A 186 -11.74 27.56 0.76
N ALA A 187 -11.92 26.23 0.80
CA ALA A 187 -12.66 25.47 -0.21
C ALA A 187 -14.02 26.08 -0.55
N ARG A 188 -14.61 26.82 0.40
CA ARG A 188 -15.88 27.54 0.30
C ARG A 188 -15.76 29.02 0.71
N LEU A 189 -14.59 29.63 0.50
CA LEU A 189 -14.36 31.02 0.88
C LEU A 189 -15.21 32.00 0.05
N GLY A 190 -15.47 31.70 -1.23
CA GLY A 190 -16.36 32.52 -2.07
C GLY A 190 -17.77 32.60 -1.49
N VAL A 191 -18.40 31.45 -1.21
CA VAL A 191 -19.75 31.39 -0.62
C VAL A 191 -19.82 31.91 0.82
N ALA A 192 -18.72 31.82 1.60
CA ALA A 192 -18.65 32.48 2.89
C ALA A 192 -18.61 34.02 2.76
N LEU A 193 -17.77 34.55 1.87
CA LEU A 193 -17.64 36.00 1.69
C LEU A 193 -18.87 36.63 1.01
N SER A 194 -19.56 35.88 0.16
CA SER A 194 -20.87 36.26 -0.42
C SER A 194 -22.08 35.83 0.43
N ALA A 195 -21.89 35.42 1.70
CA ALA A 195 -22.99 35.09 2.60
C ALA A 195 -23.68 36.37 3.12
N LYS A 196 -25.01 36.31 3.31
CA LYS A 196 -25.80 37.48 3.71
C LYS A 196 -25.40 38.06 5.08
N ASN A 197 -24.89 37.21 5.97
CA ASN A 197 -24.48 37.58 7.33
C ASN A 197 -22.97 37.90 7.45
N ASN A 198 -22.22 37.86 6.35
CA ASN A 198 -20.76 38.02 6.37
C ASN A 198 -20.32 39.48 6.61
N ASP A 199 -19.33 39.65 7.49
CA ASP A 199 -18.63 40.91 7.78
C ASP A 199 -17.10 40.84 7.56
N LEU A 200 -16.57 39.69 7.11
CA LEU A 200 -15.18 39.53 6.68
C LEU A 200 -14.94 40.01 5.24
N THR A 201 -13.76 40.56 5.00
CA THR A 201 -13.22 40.83 3.66
C THR A 201 -12.03 39.93 3.34
N LEU A 202 -11.64 39.84 2.06
CA LEU A 202 -10.40 39.18 1.66
C LEU A 202 -9.14 39.80 2.33
N ARG A 203 -9.17 41.11 2.66
CA ARG A 203 -8.10 41.75 3.42
C ARG A 203 -8.04 41.26 4.86
N ASP A 204 -9.20 41.12 5.51
CA ASP A 204 -9.27 40.62 6.89
C ASP A 204 -8.71 39.19 7.02
N MET A 205 -8.78 38.38 5.97
CA MET A 205 -8.11 37.07 5.94
C MET A 205 -6.58 37.23 6.07
N VAL A 206 -5.96 38.21 5.40
CA VAL A 206 -4.52 38.49 5.50
C VAL A 206 -4.12 39.00 6.89
N ASP A 207 -4.94 39.86 7.51
CA ASP A 207 -4.66 40.45 8.82
C ASP A 207 -4.89 39.47 10.00
N LEU A 208 -5.90 38.60 9.88
CA LEU A 208 -6.32 37.70 10.95
C LEU A 208 -5.72 36.29 10.85
N THR A 209 -5.44 35.77 9.66
CA THR A 209 -4.87 34.43 9.46
C THR A 209 -3.39 34.50 9.08
N ASP A 210 -2.65 33.39 9.07
CA ASP A 210 -1.24 33.33 8.61
C ASP A 210 -1.11 32.62 7.26
N ILE A 211 -2.03 31.68 7.01
CA ILE A 211 -2.23 31.00 5.73
C ILE A 211 -3.73 30.90 5.50
N PHE A 212 -4.17 31.05 4.25
CA PHE A 212 -5.48 30.58 3.81
C PHE A 212 -5.39 30.19 2.33
N TRP A 213 -6.39 29.50 1.80
CA TRP A 213 -6.42 29.22 0.36
C TRP A 213 -7.79 29.48 -0.25
N ILE A 214 -7.80 30.07 -1.44
CA ILE A 214 -9.02 30.42 -2.16
C ILE A 214 -9.41 29.22 -3.02
N GLY A 215 -10.53 28.58 -2.70
CA GLY A 215 -11.05 27.44 -3.44
C GLY A 215 -11.57 27.83 -4.81
N GLY A 216 -10.90 27.36 -5.86
CA GLY A 216 -11.28 27.62 -7.25
C GLY A 216 -12.26 26.56 -7.78
N THR A 217 -12.01 25.28 -7.50
CA THR A 217 -12.76 24.16 -8.09
C THR A 217 -14.27 24.23 -7.80
N LYS A 218 -14.66 24.49 -6.54
CA LYS A 218 -16.08 24.62 -6.15
C LYS A 218 -16.75 25.88 -6.71
N MET A 219 -15.97 26.86 -7.14
CA MET A 219 -16.44 28.17 -7.64
C MET A 219 -16.26 28.29 -9.17
N GLY A 220 -16.30 27.16 -9.89
CA GLY A 220 -16.36 27.12 -11.36
C GLY A 220 -15.03 26.90 -12.08
N ALA A 221 -13.93 26.65 -11.37
CA ALA A 221 -12.70 26.14 -11.98
C ALA A 221 -12.81 24.62 -12.25
N LEU A 222 -12.21 24.15 -13.35
CA LEU A 222 -12.04 22.73 -13.65
C LEU A 222 -11.13 22.05 -12.61
N LEU A 223 -10.04 22.72 -12.23
CA LEU A 223 -9.12 22.31 -11.16
C LEU A 223 -8.28 23.49 -10.67
N GLY A 224 -8.04 23.55 -9.37
CA GLY A 224 -6.98 24.37 -8.81
C GLY A 224 -7.44 25.31 -7.71
N GLU A 225 -6.58 25.45 -6.70
CA GLU A 225 -6.75 26.29 -5.52
C GLU A 225 -5.59 27.28 -5.41
N ALA A 226 -5.83 28.49 -4.89
CA ALA A 226 -4.81 29.51 -4.70
C ALA A 226 -4.46 29.70 -3.22
N ILE A 227 -3.35 29.11 -2.77
CA ILE A 227 -2.82 29.30 -1.41
C ILE A 227 -2.23 30.69 -1.29
N VAL A 228 -2.63 31.42 -0.26
CA VAL A 228 -2.11 32.71 0.18
C VAL A 228 -1.39 32.49 1.51
N VAL A 229 -0.08 32.73 1.54
CA VAL A 229 0.77 32.52 2.72
C VAL A 229 1.58 33.79 2.99
N LYS A 230 1.67 34.21 4.25
CA LYS A 230 2.50 35.37 4.61
C LYS A 230 3.95 35.16 4.19
N GLN A 231 4.58 36.19 3.63
CA GLN A 231 5.88 36.10 2.95
C GLN A 231 6.97 35.46 3.83
N HIS A 232 6.97 35.73 5.14
CA HIS A 232 7.94 35.16 6.09
C HIS A 232 7.73 33.65 6.42
N LEU A 233 6.65 33.05 5.95
CA LEU A 233 6.35 31.61 6.01
C LEU A 233 6.46 30.93 4.64
N ALA A 234 6.68 31.70 3.57
CA ALA A 234 6.77 31.21 2.20
C ALA A 234 8.16 30.68 1.81
N ASP A 235 9.15 30.78 2.71
CA ASP A 235 10.48 30.22 2.48
C ASP A 235 10.39 28.69 2.29
N GLY A 236 11.11 28.18 1.31
CA GLY A 236 11.07 26.77 0.89
C GLY A 236 9.72 26.25 0.34
N PHE A 237 8.62 27.03 0.36
CA PHE A 237 7.25 26.54 0.08
C PHE A 237 7.12 25.88 -1.30
N VAL A 238 7.83 26.38 -2.33
CA VAL A 238 7.87 25.80 -3.68
C VAL A 238 8.49 24.40 -3.72
N PHE A 239 9.43 24.08 -2.82
CA PHE A 239 9.97 22.72 -2.72
C PHE A 239 8.92 21.74 -2.18
N HIS A 240 8.06 22.15 -1.24
CA HIS A 240 6.93 21.32 -0.80
C HIS A 240 5.93 21.09 -1.95
N LEU A 241 5.60 22.11 -2.76
CA LEU A 241 4.80 21.92 -3.98
C LEU A 241 5.45 20.90 -4.92
N LYS A 242 6.78 20.94 -5.09
CA LYS A 242 7.49 20.03 -6.00
C LYS A 242 7.57 18.60 -5.45
N GLN A 243 7.85 18.45 -4.15
CA GLN A 243 8.00 17.17 -3.46
C GLN A 243 6.67 16.41 -3.37
N HIS A 244 5.56 17.11 -3.12
CA HIS A 244 4.21 16.54 -3.06
C HIS A 244 3.50 16.50 -4.43
N GLY A 245 4.23 16.72 -5.54
CA GLY A 245 3.71 16.57 -6.91
C GLY A 245 2.75 17.66 -7.40
N ALA A 246 2.43 18.65 -6.57
CA ALA A 246 1.49 19.74 -6.89
C ALA A 246 2.06 20.79 -7.87
N LEU A 247 3.38 20.92 -8.01
CA LEU A 247 4.00 21.87 -8.94
C LEU A 247 3.88 21.39 -10.40
N LEU A 248 2.70 21.60 -10.99
CA LEU A 248 2.37 21.20 -12.36
C LEU A 248 3.27 21.88 -13.40
N ALA A 249 3.74 21.13 -14.39
CA ALA A 249 4.53 21.68 -15.50
C ALA A 249 3.72 22.72 -16.30
N LYS A 250 2.49 22.38 -16.71
CA LYS A 250 1.53 23.28 -17.38
C LYS A 250 0.68 24.08 -16.37
N SER A 251 1.34 24.68 -15.39
CA SER A 251 0.77 25.57 -14.36
C SER A 251 -0.23 26.60 -14.89
N ARG A 252 0.00 27.12 -16.11
CA ARG A 252 -0.88 28.06 -16.81
C ARG A 252 -2.35 27.66 -16.85
N VAL A 253 -2.68 26.36 -16.79
CA VAL A 253 -4.07 25.90 -16.69
C VAL A 253 -4.74 26.43 -15.42
N MET A 254 -4.07 26.37 -14.26
CA MET A 254 -4.55 26.98 -13.02
C MET A 254 -4.51 28.51 -13.08
N GLY A 255 -3.44 29.08 -13.66
CA GLY A 255 -3.31 30.52 -13.88
C GLY A 255 -4.51 31.12 -14.63
N ILE A 256 -4.84 30.60 -15.81
CA ILE A 256 -5.96 31.08 -16.65
C ILE A 256 -7.30 31.05 -15.89
N GLN A 257 -7.53 30.01 -15.09
CA GLN A 257 -8.76 29.88 -14.30
C GLN A 257 -8.87 30.97 -13.24
N PHE A 258 -7.80 31.20 -12.46
CA PHE A 258 -7.78 32.29 -11.48
C PHE A 258 -7.76 33.69 -12.11
N VAL A 259 -7.16 33.85 -13.30
CA VAL A 259 -7.32 35.09 -14.08
C VAL A 259 -8.79 35.33 -14.39
N GLU A 260 -9.52 34.40 -15.00
CA GLU A 260 -10.90 34.66 -15.40
C GLU A 260 -11.86 34.85 -14.21
N LEU A 261 -11.66 34.10 -13.11
CA LEU A 261 -12.43 34.27 -11.87
C LEU A 261 -12.27 35.66 -11.24
N PHE A 262 -11.08 36.26 -11.31
CA PHE A 262 -10.76 37.53 -10.64
C PHE A 262 -10.61 38.75 -11.57
N ARG A 263 -10.57 38.56 -12.89
CA ARG A 263 -10.57 39.61 -13.93
C ARG A 263 -11.79 40.54 -13.85
N THR A 264 -12.91 40.05 -13.31
CA THR A 264 -14.17 40.80 -13.17
C THR A 264 -14.69 40.69 -11.72
N HIS A 265 -15.97 40.31 -11.55
CA HIS A 265 -16.58 39.91 -10.28
C HIS A 265 -17.03 38.44 -10.27
N LEU A 266 -16.79 37.70 -11.37
CA LEU A 266 -17.28 36.33 -11.62
C LEU A 266 -17.20 35.40 -10.40
N PHE A 267 -16.07 35.32 -9.71
CA PHE A 267 -15.92 34.51 -8.49
C PHE A 267 -16.99 34.78 -7.42
N PHE A 268 -17.30 36.05 -7.17
CA PHE A 268 -18.31 36.48 -6.20
C PHE A 268 -19.74 36.38 -6.75
N ASP A 269 -19.94 36.57 -8.05
CA ASP A 269 -21.24 36.41 -8.70
C ASP A 269 -21.69 34.93 -8.68
N LEU A 270 -20.78 34.00 -8.99
CA LEU A 270 -21.00 32.55 -8.91
C LEU A 270 -21.28 32.09 -7.47
N ALA A 271 -20.51 32.60 -6.49
CA ALA A 271 -20.76 32.34 -5.08
C ALA A 271 -22.12 32.87 -4.59
N THR A 272 -22.49 34.09 -5.03
CA THR A 272 -23.77 34.71 -4.71
C THR A 272 -24.94 33.93 -5.31
N HIS A 273 -24.79 33.41 -6.54
CA HIS A 273 -25.78 32.51 -7.16
C HIS A 273 -25.96 31.22 -6.36
N ALA A 274 -24.86 30.53 -6.00
CA ALA A 274 -24.91 29.32 -5.20
C ALA A 274 -25.65 29.53 -3.87
N ASN A 275 -25.31 30.60 -3.13
CA ASN A 275 -26.00 31.01 -1.89
C ASN A 275 -27.49 31.31 -2.12
N ASN A 276 -27.83 32.05 -3.19
CA ASN A 276 -29.22 32.36 -3.52
C ASN A 276 -30.05 31.11 -3.83
N MET A 277 -29.47 30.07 -4.44
CA MET A 277 -30.16 28.80 -4.70
C MET A 277 -30.41 28.03 -3.39
N ALA A 278 -29.45 27.99 -2.47
CA ALA A 278 -29.65 27.41 -1.13
C ALA A 278 -30.69 28.19 -0.30
N ALA A 279 -30.69 29.53 -0.39
CA ALA A 279 -31.70 30.39 0.23
C ALA A 279 -33.11 30.13 -0.30
N LYS A 280 -33.26 29.87 -1.61
CA LYS A 280 -34.55 29.45 -2.21
C LYS A 280 -35.04 28.08 -1.71
N ILE A 281 -34.13 27.14 -1.43
CA ILE A 281 -34.47 25.80 -0.96
C ILE A 281 -34.85 25.84 0.53
N SER A 282 -34.02 26.44 1.38
CA SER A 282 -34.26 26.59 2.82
C SER A 282 -35.58 27.30 3.13
N ALA A 283 -35.83 28.46 2.52
CA ALA A 283 -37.07 29.22 2.71
C ALA A 283 -38.34 28.44 2.31
N ASN A 284 -38.24 27.45 1.42
CA ASN A 284 -39.36 26.58 1.08
C ASN A 284 -39.60 25.49 2.13
N PHE A 285 -38.55 24.92 2.73
CA PHE A 285 -38.68 24.00 3.86
C PHE A 285 -39.24 24.70 5.11
N GLU A 286 -38.74 25.88 5.44
CA GLU A 286 -39.23 26.71 6.55
C GLU A 286 -40.71 27.08 6.37
N LYS A 287 -41.11 27.50 5.16
CA LYS A 287 -42.51 27.81 4.81
C LYS A 287 -43.45 26.60 4.96
N LEU A 288 -42.94 25.38 4.81
CA LEU A 288 -43.68 24.13 5.02
C LEU A 288 -43.63 23.63 6.46
N GLY A 289 -42.96 24.34 7.38
CA GLY A 289 -42.86 23.99 8.79
C GLY A 289 -41.77 22.97 9.13
N TYR A 290 -40.88 22.62 8.18
CA TYR A 290 -39.72 21.79 8.48
C TYR A 290 -38.65 22.59 9.20
N SER A 291 -38.03 21.99 10.22
CA SER A 291 -36.87 22.56 10.90
C SER A 291 -35.60 22.28 10.11
N LEU A 292 -34.62 23.19 10.19
CA LEU A 292 -33.26 22.97 9.72
C LEU A 292 -32.39 22.53 10.92
N ALA A 293 -31.39 21.67 10.70
CA ALA A 293 -30.44 21.26 11.74
C ALA A 293 -29.40 22.35 12.05
N GLU A 294 -29.06 23.16 11.04
CA GLU A 294 -28.26 24.39 11.13
C GLU A 294 -28.91 25.45 10.24
N GLN A 295 -28.72 26.74 10.56
CA GLN A 295 -29.25 27.83 9.74
C GLN A 295 -28.50 27.92 8.40
N THR A 296 -29.23 28.09 7.30
CA THR A 296 -28.62 28.27 5.96
C THR A 296 -28.00 29.66 5.82
N GLU A 297 -26.69 29.73 6.07
CA GLU A 297 -25.88 30.93 5.82
C GLU A 297 -25.23 30.93 4.41
N THR A 298 -25.04 29.75 3.81
CA THR A 298 -24.24 29.55 2.59
C THR A 298 -24.94 28.59 1.60
N ASN A 299 -24.17 28.00 0.66
CA ASN A 299 -24.65 27.06 -0.36
C ASN A 299 -25.01 25.64 0.14
N GLN A 300 -25.15 25.45 1.46
CA GLN A 300 -25.48 24.16 2.07
C GLN A 300 -26.76 24.30 2.93
N VAL A 301 -27.70 23.37 2.74
CA VAL A 301 -29.00 23.33 3.45
C VAL A 301 -29.15 21.98 4.13
N PHE A 302 -29.50 22.00 5.42
CA PHE A 302 -29.59 20.81 6.26
C PHE A 302 -31.01 20.59 6.83
N PRO A 303 -32.04 20.28 6.00
CA PRO A 303 -33.41 20.14 6.48
C PRO A 303 -33.62 18.80 7.21
N ILE A 304 -34.41 18.83 8.28
CA ILE A 304 -34.86 17.66 9.05
C ILE A 304 -36.18 17.19 8.43
N LEU A 305 -36.17 16.03 7.77
CA LEU A 305 -37.29 15.53 6.97
C LEU A 305 -37.73 14.13 7.40
N PRO A 306 -39.04 13.80 7.39
CA PRO A 306 -39.53 12.44 7.63
C PRO A 306 -38.95 11.45 6.63
N ASP A 307 -38.55 10.27 7.09
CA ASP A 307 -37.88 9.24 6.30
C ASP A 307 -38.76 8.74 5.11
N ARG A 308 -40.08 9.01 5.13
CA ARG A 308 -41.03 8.83 4.02
C ARG A 308 -40.91 9.90 2.91
N VAL A 309 -40.74 11.17 3.28
CA VAL A 309 -40.53 12.30 2.35
C VAL A 309 -39.14 12.19 1.71
N VAL A 310 -38.11 11.87 2.50
CA VAL A 310 -36.73 11.63 2.02
C VAL A 310 -36.71 10.61 0.88
N ARG A 311 -37.31 9.44 1.07
CA ARG A 311 -37.39 8.38 0.05
C ARG A 311 -38.08 8.84 -1.24
N ARG A 312 -39.20 9.59 -1.14
CA ARG A 312 -39.93 10.12 -2.31
C ARG A 312 -39.16 11.18 -3.09
N LEU A 313 -38.35 12.00 -2.41
CA LEU A 313 -37.50 12.98 -3.07
C LEU A 313 -36.29 12.29 -3.74
N GLN A 314 -35.73 11.25 -3.12
CA GLN A 314 -34.63 10.44 -3.69
C GLN A 314 -35.00 9.70 -4.99
N ASP A 315 -36.29 9.48 -5.27
CA ASP A 315 -36.74 8.93 -6.55
C ASP A 315 -36.36 9.84 -7.75
N ARG A 316 -36.24 11.16 -7.52
CA ARG A 316 -36.07 12.19 -8.56
C ARG A 316 -34.82 13.06 -8.42
N PHE A 317 -34.29 13.19 -7.21
CA PHE A 317 -33.17 14.08 -6.90
C PHE A 317 -32.07 13.35 -6.12
N GLY A 318 -30.81 13.64 -6.41
CA GLY A 318 -29.67 13.16 -5.64
C GLY A 318 -29.32 14.13 -4.51
N PHE A 319 -29.13 13.62 -3.29
CA PHE A 319 -28.63 14.35 -2.12
C PHE A 319 -28.20 13.32 -1.06
N TYR A 320 -27.41 13.74 -0.07
CA TYR A 320 -26.97 12.84 1.01
C TYR A 320 -27.93 12.86 2.19
N ILE A 321 -28.14 11.70 2.82
CA ILE A 321 -28.59 11.64 4.22
C ILE A 321 -27.35 11.87 5.07
N TRP A 322 -27.37 12.94 5.87
CA TRP A 322 -26.25 13.37 6.72
C TRP A 322 -26.29 12.66 8.08
N GLU A 323 -27.48 12.60 8.67
CA GLU A 323 -27.75 12.02 9.98
C GLU A 323 -29.13 11.34 9.92
N LYS A 324 -29.29 10.19 10.56
CA LYS A 324 -30.62 9.58 10.82
C LYS A 324 -30.99 9.79 12.28
N ARG A 325 -32.27 10.04 12.55
CA ARG A 325 -32.81 10.21 13.90
C ARG A 325 -33.76 9.09 14.27
N ASP A 326 -33.72 8.73 15.55
CA ASP A 326 -34.49 7.64 16.14
C ASP A 326 -36.01 7.84 16.03
N ASP A 327 -36.45 9.10 15.85
CA ASP A 327 -37.84 9.53 15.70
C ASP A 327 -38.46 9.30 14.30
N GLY A 328 -37.69 8.72 13.37
CA GLY A 328 -38.14 8.49 11.99
C GLY A 328 -37.94 9.68 11.04
N HIS A 329 -37.15 10.67 11.42
CA HIS A 329 -36.64 11.73 10.55
C HIS A 329 -35.17 11.49 10.18
N ALA A 330 -34.69 12.25 9.20
CA ALA A 330 -33.28 12.33 8.85
C ALA A 330 -32.90 13.78 8.55
N VAL A 331 -31.69 14.17 8.94
CA VAL A 331 -31.05 15.38 8.41
C VAL A 331 -30.55 15.03 7.02
N VAL A 332 -31.08 15.70 6.01
CA VAL A 332 -30.56 15.64 4.64
C VAL A 332 -29.49 16.72 4.49
N ARG A 333 -28.45 16.50 3.68
CA ARG A 333 -27.58 17.59 3.18
C ARG A 333 -27.86 17.82 1.70
N ILE A 334 -28.30 19.03 1.40
CA ILE A 334 -28.52 19.55 0.04
C ILE A 334 -27.45 20.61 -0.21
N VAL A 335 -26.71 20.49 -1.31
CA VAL A 335 -25.66 21.44 -1.70
C VAL A 335 -26.02 22.09 -3.03
N THR A 336 -25.78 23.39 -3.17
CA THR A 336 -25.93 24.13 -4.42
C THR A 336 -24.59 24.62 -4.94
N SER A 337 -24.44 24.63 -6.25
CA SER A 337 -23.24 24.95 -7.00
C SER A 337 -23.35 26.33 -7.68
N TRP A 338 -22.22 26.78 -8.24
CA TRP A 338 -22.18 27.91 -9.17
C TRP A 338 -23.07 27.71 -10.42
N ALA A 339 -23.41 26.47 -10.76
CA ALA A 339 -24.15 26.07 -11.95
C ALA A 339 -25.61 25.65 -11.66
N THR A 340 -26.06 25.71 -10.40
CA THR A 340 -27.38 25.19 -10.01
C THR A 340 -28.51 25.92 -10.74
N ASP A 341 -29.30 25.18 -11.52
CA ASP A 341 -30.39 25.74 -12.33
C ASP A 341 -31.59 26.07 -11.44
N SER A 342 -31.97 27.35 -11.41
CA SER A 342 -33.15 27.82 -10.67
C SER A 342 -34.41 27.04 -11.04
N LEU A 343 -34.58 26.63 -12.30
CA LEU A 343 -35.75 25.85 -12.70
C LEU A 343 -35.77 24.45 -12.06
N GLN A 344 -34.62 23.87 -11.70
CA GLN A 344 -34.56 22.63 -10.93
C GLN A 344 -34.79 22.87 -9.44
N VAL A 345 -34.34 24.01 -8.90
CA VAL A 345 -34.69 24.46 -7.53
C VAL A 345 -36.20 24.67 -7.40
N ASP A 346 -36.82 25.35 -8.37
CA ASP A 346 -38.25 25.62 -8.37
C ASP A 346 -39.07 24.33 -8.56
N LYS A 347 -38.60 23.36 -9.37
CA LYS A 347 -39.14 21.99 -9.44
C LYS A 347 -38.98 21.22 -8.13
N PHE A 348 -37.79 21.25 -7.51
CA PHE A 348 -37.51 20.58 -6.25
C PHE A 348 -38.46 21.08 -5.16
N ASN A 349 -38.55 22.39 -5.00
CA ASN A 349 -39.46 23.05 -4.07
C ASN A 349 -40.93 22.65 -4.30
N SER A 350 -41.36 22.56 -5.57
CA SER A 350 -42.71 22.10 -5.94
C SER A 350 -42.97 20.63 -5.52
N TRP A 351 -42.00 19.74 -5.69
CA TRP A 351 -42.11 18.34 -5.24
C TRP A 351 -42.13 18.23 -3.70
N VAL A 352 -41.34 19.03 -2.99
CA VAL A 352 -41.37 19.07 -1.51
C VAL A 352 -42.74 19.52 -1.01
N GLN A 353 -43.33 20.57 -1.62
CA GLN A 353 -44.70 21.02 -1.30
C GLN A 353 -45.72 19.89 -1.51
N GLN A 354 -45.76 19.30 -2.71
CA GLN A 354 -46.73 18.27 -3.06
C GLN A 354 -46.67 17.04 -2.14
N TRP A 355 -45.48 16.54 -1.81
CA TRP A 355 -45.35 15.38 -0.92
C TRP A 355 -45.71 15.71 0.54
N THR A 356 -45.50 16.95 0.99
CA THR A 356 -45.89 17.39 2.34
C THR A 356 -47.41 17.48 2.51
N GLU A 357 -48.14 17.95 1.49
CA GLU A 357 -49.60 18.00 1.50
C GLU A 357 -50.24 16.59 1.50
N LEU A 358 -49.61 15.63 0.80
CA LEU A 358 -49.99 14.22 0.84
C LEU A 358 -49.71 13.59 2.22
N ASP A 359 -48.57 13.90 2.84
CA ASP A 359 -48.16 13.45 4.17
C ASP A 359 -49.15 13.84 5.29
N LEU A 360 -49.76 15.02 5.16
CA LEU A 360 -50.77 15.60 6.06
C LEU A 360 -52.19 15.10 5.79
N THR A 361 -52.50 14.60 4.60
CA THR A 361 -53.84 14.11 4.26
C THR A 361 -54.04 12.63 4.57
N ASP A 362 -52.99 11.80 4.41
CA ASP A 362 -53.02 10.39 4.83
C ASP A 362 -53.09 10.22 6.36
N THR A 363 -52.70 11.23 7.15
CA THR A 363 -52.79 11.19 8.62
C THR A 363 -54.21 11.47 9.16
N TYR A 364 -55.17 11.89 8.31
CA TYR A 364 -56.56 12.14 8.70
C TYR A 364 -57.58 11.10 8.15
N SER A 365 -57.16 10.13 7.35
CA SER A 365 -58.05 9.27 6.54
C SER A 365 -58.54 7.96 7.22
N SER A 366 -59.09 8.11 8.44
CA SER A 366 -59.93 7.12 9.18
C SER A 366 -59.22 5.93 9.86
N PRO A 367 -59.97 5.21 10.75
CA PRO A 367 -60.48 3.90 10.28
C PRO A 367 -61.93 3.61 10.70
N SER A 368 -62.87 3.55 9.75
CA SER A 368 -64.23 3.07 10.03
C SER A 368 -64.97 2.54 8.78
N ARG A 369 -64.71 1.28 8.39
CA ARG A 369 -65.72 0.43 7.70
C ARG A 369 -65.47 -1.10 7.79
N ARG A 370 -65.64 -1.59 9.03
CA ARG A 370 -66.31 -2.87 9.39
C ARG A 370 -66.24 -4.05 8.40
N SER A 371 -65.60 -5.12 8.87
CA SER A 371 -66.08 -6.50 8.65
C SER A 371 -67.58 -6.62 8.93
N ARG A 372 -68.28 -7.47 8.15
CA ARG A 372 -69.69 -7.79 8.41
C ARG A 372 -70.01 -9.28 8.18
N ARG A 373 -69.54 -10.13 9.09
CA ARG A 373 -70.13 -11.46 9.33
C ARG A 373 -70.44 -11.68 10.82
N THR A 374 -71.67 -11.33 11.19
CA THR A 374 -72.36 -11.62 12.46
C THR A 374 -72.62 -13.12 12.63
N ALA A 375 -72.88 -13.71 13.81
CA ALA A 375 -73.12 -13.19 15.18
C ALA A 375 -72.73 -14.30 16.23
N LEU A 376 -72.74 -14.13 17.57
CA LEU A 376 -73.95 -14.02 18.41
C LEU A 376 -73.69 -13.54 19.87
N LYS A 377 -74.79 -13.06 20.50
CA LYS A 377 -75.13 -12.71 21.91
C LYS A 377 -74.38 -13.54 23.00
N SER A 378 -74.18 -13.14 24.27
CA SER A 378 -75.04 -12.44 25.28
C SER A 378 -74.24 -12.23 26.62
N ARG A 379 -74.61 -11.55 27.75
CA ARG A 379 -75.67 -10.57 28.18
C ARG A 379 -75.60 -10.25 29.71
N ARG A 380 -75.70 -8.95 30.11
CA ARG A 380 -76.10 -8.36 31.44
C ARG A 380 -75.17 -8.36 32.72
N GLN A 381 -74.92 -7.14 33.22
CA GLN A 381 -75.16 -6.56 34.58
C GLN A 381 -74.76 -7.27 35.91
N ARG A 382 -73.75 -6.73 36.62
CA ARG A 382 -73.74 -6.11 37.99
C ARG A 382 -72.26 -5.81 38.38
N THR A 383 -71.78 -4.70 38.96
CA THR A 383 -72.17 -3.77 40.07
C THR A 383 -71.79 -4.26 41.49
N VAL A 384 -70.94 -3.47 42.19
CA VAL A 384 -70.85 -3.16 43.66
C VAL A 384 -69.41 -3.11 44.22
N ILE A 385 -68.90 -1.87 44.39
CA ILE A 385 -68.22 -1.24 45.56
C ILE A 385 -67.34 -2.09 46.51
N SER A 386 -66.08 -1.64 46.70
CA SER A 386 -65.47 -1.41 48.03
C SER A 386 -64.24 -0.47 47.97
N GLU A 387 -64.21 0.54 48.83
CA GLU A 387 -63.09 1.45 49.14
C GLU A 387 -62.90 1.42 50.68
N PRO A 388 -61.73 1.78 51.27
CA PRO A 388 -61.66 3.11 51.90
C PRO A 388 -60.25 3.75 52.13
N THR A 389 -60.25 5.09 52.31
CA THR A 389 -59.38 5.93 53.19
C THR A 389 -57.84 5.85 53.08
N THR A 390 -57.07 6.92 52.77
CA THR A 390 -56.85 8.24 53.44
C THR A 390 -56.22 8.17 54.85
N ALA A 391 -55.34 9.08 55.29
CA ALA A 391 -54.43 10.06 54.64
C ALA A 391 -53.54 10.74 55.73
N LEU A 392 -52.35 11.29 55.40
CA LEU A 392 -51.75 12.47 56.10
C LEU A 392 -50.42 12.98 55.50
N SER A 393 -50.27 14.32 55.46
CA SER A 393 -49.05 15.17 55.47
C SER A 393 -47.91 14.99 54.43
N SER A 394 -47.45 16.13 53.92
CA SER A 394 -46.21 16.40 53.16
C SER A 394 -45.34 17.43 53.91
N PRO A 395 -44.16 17.86 53.42
CA PRO A 395 -43.16 17.25 52.51
C PRO A 395 -41.79 17.01 53.22
N PRO A 396 -40.80 16.31 52.64
CA PRO A 396 -39.67 17.06 52.00
C PRO A 396 -38.87 16.33 50.89
N LEU A 397 -38.27 17.14 49.99
CA LEU A 397 -37.07 16.91 49.15
C LEU A 397 -37.00 15.70 48.16
N PRO A 398 -36.25 15.82 47.04
CA PRO A 398 -36.15 14.77 46.02
C PRO A 398 -34.98 13.79 46.23
N PRO A 399 -35.21 12.47 46.09
CA PRO A 399 -34.18 11.47 45.79
C PRO A 399 -34.06 11.18 44.28
N GLU A 400 -33.06 10.36 43.92
CA GLU A 400 -32.53 10.14 42.57
C GLU A 400 -33.53 9.55 41.53
N PRO A 401 -33.33 9.80 40.21
CA PRO A 401 -34.07 9.12 39.16
C PRO A 401 -33.74 7.62 39.10
N GLN A 402 -34.78 6.77 39.04
CA GLN A 402 -34.60 5.39 38.59
C GLN A 402 -34.61 5.31 37.04
N PRO A 403 -34.05 4.23 36.44
CA PRO A 403 -33.77 4.21 35.00
C PRO A 403 -35.03 4.12 34.12
N ASP A 404 -35.06 4.92 33.07
CA ASP A 404 -36.05 4.82 31.98
C ASP A 404 -35.84 3.58 31.10
N HIS A 405 -36.87 3.24 30.32
CA HIS A 405 -36.85 2.12 29.37
C HIS A 405 -35.84 2.37 28.21
N PRO A 406 -35.15 1.32 27.71
CA PRO A 406 -34.09 1.47 26.70
C PRO A 406 -34.59 1.88 25.31
N SER A 407 -33.73 2.63 24.59
CA SER A 407 -33.94 3.08 23.20
C SER A 407 -33.67 1.97 22.17
N PRO A 408 -34.36 1.94 21.00
CA PRO A 408 -34.14 0.94 19.95
C PRO A 408 -32.77 0.96 19.25
N TRP A 409 -31.88 1.92 19.55
CA TRP A 409 -30.66 2.17 18.77
C TRP A 409 -29.34 1.85 19.48
N CYS A 410 -29.39 1.32 20.71
CA CYS A 410 -28.29 0.51 21.22
C CYS A 410 -28.39 -0.90 20.62
N ALA A 411 -27.36 -1.33 19.89
CA ALA A 411 -27.13 -2.75 19.74
C ALA A 411 -26.69 -3.28 21.11
N GLU A 412 -27.58 -3.98 21.81
CA GLU A 412 -27.31 -4.57 23.12
C GLU A 412 -26.00 -5.38 23.05
N ASN A 413 -25.16 -5.25 24.08
CA ASN A 413 -23.86 -5.91 24.13
C ASN A 413 -24.06 -7.44 24.14
N PRO A 414 -23.81 -8.15 23.02
CA PRO A 414 -24.31 -9.51 22.81
C PRO A 414 -23.57 -10.55 23.66
N VAL A 415 -22.54 -10.14 24.40
CA VAL A 415 -21.78 -10.98 25.33
C VAL A 415 -22.07 -10.71 26.80
N GLU A 416 -22.83 -9.64 27.14
CA GLU A 416 -23.07 -9.23 28.53
C GLU A 416 -23.98 -10.18 29.29
N ALA A 417 -24.97 -10.75 28.60
CA ALA A 417 -25.92 -11.72 29.16
C ALA A 417 -25.42 -13.18 29.14
N LEU A 418 -24.18 -13.45 28.69
CA LEU A 418 -23.69 -14.81 28.49
C LEU A 418 -23.11 -15.43 29.77
N PRO A 419 -23.57 -16.63 30.19
CA PRO A 419 -22.97 -17.36 31.31
C PRO A 419 -21.50 -17.72 31.04
N SER A 420 -20.64 -17.63 32.06
CA SER A 420 -19.22 -18.00 31.96
C SER A 420 -19.00 -19.41 31.40
N SER A 421 -19.88 -20.37 31.73
CA SER A 421 -19.86 -21.73 31.19
C SER A 421 -19.95 -21.79 29.66
N THR A 422 -20.66 -20.85 29.04
CA THR A 422 -20.79 -20.75 27.58
C THR A 422 -19.53 -20.13 26.95
N VAL A 423 -18.92 -19.14 27.61
CA VAL A 423 -17.62 -18.58 27.17
C VAL A 423 -16.50 -19.63 27.31
N ILE A 424 -16.49 -20.39 28.42
CA ILE A 424 -15.58 -21.52 28.65
C ILE A 424 -15.75 -22.60 27.56
N ALA A 425 -17.00 -22.95 27.21
CA ALA A 425 -17.27 -23.88 26.12
C ALA A 425 -16.81 -23.33 24.74
N ALA A 426 -16.87 -22.02 24.53
CA ALA A 426 -16.28 -21.37 23.36
C ALA A 426 -14.74 -21.44 23.37
N CYS A 427 -14.07 -21.22 24.50
CA CYS A 427 -12.61 -21.41 24.64
C CYS A 427 -12.17 -22.86 24.35
N GLU A 428 -12.92 -23.86 24.83
CA GLU A 428 -12.70 -25.26 24.49
C GLU A 428 -12.89 -25.54 22.99
N THR A 429 -13.98 -25.02 22.41
CA THR A 429 -14.31 -25.16 20.99
C THR A 429 -13.22 -24.55 20.12
N TYR A 430 -12.74 -23.36 20.48
CA TYR A 430 -11.66 -22.66 19.80
C TYR A 430 -10.37 -23.47 19.77
N ARG A 431 -9.89 -23.90 20.94
CA ARG A 431 -8.64 -24.67 21.07
C ARG A 431 -8.68 -25.97 20.28
N LYS A 432 -9.84 -26.63 20.21
CA LYS A 432 -10.05 -27.86 19.41
C LYS A 432 -10.12 -27.57 17.90
N LYS A 433 -10.89 -26.57 17.47
CA LYS A 433 -11.22 -26.34 16.04
C LYS A 433 -10.27 -25.41 15.28
N PHE A 434 -9.49 -24.58 15.97
CA PHE A 434 -8.54 -23.63 15.37
C PHE A 434 -7.12 -23.80 15.94
N PRO A 435 -6.50 -25.00 15.86
CA PRO A 435 -5.20 -25.27 16.51
C PRO A 435 -4.01 -24.51 15.89
N VAL A 436 -4.16 -24.01 14.65
CA VAL A 436 -3.21 -23.05 14.03
C VAL A 436 -3.24 -21.66 14.70
N ALA A 437 -4.23 -21.40 15.54
CA ALA A 437 -4.45 -20.16 16.27
C ALA A 437 -4.26 -20.34 17.80
N ASN A 438 -3.44 -21.31 18.23
CA ASN A 438 -3.31 -21.73 19.63
C ASN A 438 -2.41 -20.80 20.48
N PHE A 439 -2.85 -19.56 20.68
CA PHE A 439 -2.20 -18.54 21.53
C PHE A 439 -2.89 -18.32 22.89
N LEU A 440 -4.02 -18.99 23.15
CA LEU A 440 -4.75 -18.85 24.42
C LEU A 440 -4.08 -19.68 25.52
N HIS A 441 -3.60 -19.05 26.59
CA HIS A 441 -3.18 -19.79 27.77
C HIS A 441 -4.41 -20.25 28.56
N TYR A 442 -4.88 -21.45 28.22
CA TYR A 442 -6.15 -22.00 28.68
C TYR A 442 -6.30 -21.98 30.23
N PRO A 443 -5.31 -22.40 31.05
CA PRO A 443 -5.46 -22.38 32.51
C PRO A 443 -5.70 -20.99 33.10
N SER A 444 -4.99 -19.95 32.61
CA SER A 444 -5.18 -18.58 33.10
C SER A 444 -6.54 -18.02 32.68
N LEU A 445 -6.90 -18.16 31.40
CA LEU A 445 -8.15 -17.62 30.87
C LEU A 445 -9.38 -18.27 31.55
N ILE A 446 -9.32 -19.57 31.85
CA ILE A 446 -10.38 -20.25 32.60
C ILE A 446 -10.42 -19.79 34.06
N ALA A 447 -9.28 -19.56 34.71
CA ALA A 447 -9.23 -19.03 36.07
C ALA A 447 -9.80 -17.60 36.14
N GLU A 448 -9.53 -16.76 35.14
CA GLU A 448 -10.05 -15.41 34.99
C GLU A 448 -11.58 -15.41 34.76
N LEU A 449 -12.06 -16.17 33.77
CA LEU A 449 -13.50 -16.36 33.49
C LEU A 449 -14.29 -16.99 34.66
N SER A 450 -13.62 -17.76 35.52
CA SER A 450 -14.23 -18.39 36.70
C SER A 450 -14.19 -17.50 37.95
N SER A 451 -13.38 -16.45 37.99
CA SER A 451 -13.21 -15.58 39.16
C SER A 451 -13.84 -14.20 38.95
N ASN A 452 -13.66 -13.58 37.79
CA ASN A 452 -14.37 -12.38 37.39
C ASN A 452 -14.45 -12.25 35.85
N PRO A 453 -15.58 -12.63 35.22
CA PRO A 453 -15.75 -12.53 33.77
C PRO A 453 -15.53 -11.13 33.20
N ALA A 454 -15.76 -10.07 33.98
CA ALA A 454 -15.63 -8.68 33.53
C ALA A 454 -14.18 -8.20 33.37
N LEU A 455 -13.18 -9.05 33.67
CA LEU A 455 -11.77 -8.79 33.34
C LEU A 455 -11.45 -9.11 31.88
N VAL A 456 -12.18 -10.04 31.26
CA VAL A 456 -11.95 -10.46 29.88
C VAL A 456 -12.65 -9.50 28.91
N ASP A 457 -11.90 -8.98 27.94
CA ASP A 457 -12.36 -7.95 27.01
C ASP A 457 -13.61 -8.41 26.20
N PRO A 458 -14.76 -7.69 26.25
CA PRO A 458 -15.96 -8.04 25.50
C PRO A 458 -15.76 -8.17 23.99
N VAL A 459 -14.79 -7.44 23.42
CA VAL A 459 -14.44 -7.52 21.99
C VAL A 459 -13.79 -8.86 21.68
N PHE A 460 -12.94 -9.37 22.59
CA PHE A 460 -12.33 -10.68 22.49
C PHE A 460 -13.36 -11.80 22.64
N VAL A 461 -14.30 -11.70 23.58
CA VAL A 461 -15.38 -12.69 23.74
C VAL A 461 -16.27 -12.74 22.48
N ALA A 462 -16.59 -11.60 21.87
CA ALA A 462 -17.35 -11.56 20.63
C ALA A 462 -16.54 -12.10 19.43
N ALA A 463 -15.25 -11.78 19.33
CA ALA A 463 -14.36 -12.32 18.30
C ALA A 463 -14.26 -13.87 18.40
N LEU A 464 -14.13 -14.40 19.62
CA LEU A 464 -14.13 -15.83 19.94
C LEU A 464 -15.44 -16.51 19.51
N LEU A 465 -16.59 -15.93 19.87
CA LEU A 465 -17.91 -16.47 19.53
C LEU A 465 -18.19 -16.43 18.03
N SER A 466 -17.72 -15.41 17.31
CA SER A 466 -17.82 -15.36 15.85
C SER A 466 -17.20 -16.60 15.18
N LEU A 467 -16.17 -17.19 15.78
CA LEU A 467 -15.56 -18.45 15.33
C LEU A 467 -16.25 -19.70 15.89
N CYS A 468 -16.67 -19.70 17.16
CA CYS A 468 -17.07 -20.91 17.87
C CYS A 468 -18.56 -21.28 17.74
N VAL A 469 -19.46 -20.30 17.63
CA VAL A 469 -20.93 -20.49 17.59
C VAL A 469 -21.37 -21.60 16.62
N ARG A 470 -20.78 -21.63 15.41
CA ARG A 470 -21.10 -22.64 14.37
C ARG A 470 -20.81 -24.10 14.77
N PHE A 471 -20.07 -24.33 15.85
CA PHE A 471 -19.75 -25.65 16.39
C PHE A 471 -20.40 -25.91 17.76
N MET A 472 -21.26 -25.01 18.25
CA MET A 472 -21.91 -25.08 19.56
C MET A 472 -23.45 -25.08 19.43
N PRO A 473 -24.06 -26.01 18.65
CA PRO A 473 -25.50 -25.99 18.34
C PRO A 473 -26.41 -26.20 19.56
N ASP A 474 -25.89 -26.80 20.63
CA ASP A 474 -26.62 -27.09 21.87
C ASP A 474 -26.69 -25.89 22.83
N HIS A 475 -26.05 -24.76 22.50
CA HIS A 475 -26.10 -23.52 23.28
C HIS A 475 -27.06 -22.50 22.66
N PRO A 476 -27.86 -21.76 23.47
CA PRO A 476 -28.78 -20.73 22.98
C PRO A 476 -28.01 -19.44 22.62
N LEU A 477 -27.27 -19.48 21.52
CA LEU A 477 -26.42 -18.39 21.02
C LEU A 477 -27.02 -17.77 19.75
N GLU A 478 -26.84 -16.45 19.61
CA GLU A 478 -27.12 -15.73 18.36
C GLU A 478 -26.26 -16.19 17.16
N ALA A 479 -26.60 -15.70 15.97
CA ALA A 479 -25.83 -15.96 14.75
C ALA A 479 -24.40 -15.41 14.85
N ALA A 480 -23.45 -16.12 14.24
CA ALA A 480 -22.03 -15.76 14.28
C ALA A 480 -21.72 -14.35 13.71
N GLU A 481 -22.55 -13.85 12.78
CA GLU A 481 -22.42 -12.48 12.24
C GLU A 481 -22.80 -11.40 13.26
N THR A 482 -23.66 -11.66 14.27
CA THR A 482 -23.95 -10.69 15.35
C THR A 482 -22.67 -10.37 16.12
N TYR A 483 -21.99 -11.40 16.61
CA TYR A 483 -20.73 -11.24 17.34
C TYR A 483 -19.61 -10.68 16.45
N ALA A 484 -19.56 -11.08 15.18
CA ALA A 484 -18.60 -10.51 14.20
C ALA A 484 -18.87 -9.02 13.93
N GLU A 485 -20.13 -8.59 13.82
CA GLU A 485 -20.52 -7.20 13.61
C GLU A 485 -20.20 -6.35 14.83
N TYR A 486 -20.50 -6.83 16.04
CA TYR A 486 -20.12 -6.17 17.30
C TYR A 486 -18.58 -6.04 17.40
N ALA A 487 -17.85 -7.14 17.22
CA ALA A 487 -16.39 -7.13 17.26
C ALA A 487 -15.80 -6.20 16.19
N ARG A 488 -16.31 -6.21 14.95
CA ARG A 488 -15.85 -5.31 13.87
C ARG A 488 -16.11 -3.83 14.19
N LYS A 489 -17.26 -3.48 14.77
CA LYS A 489 -17.55 -2.11 15.20
C LYS A 489 -16.59 -1.68 16.31
N GLN A 490 -16.45 -2.47 17.37
CA GLN A 490 -15.56 -2.13 18.48
C GLN A 490 -14.09 -2.07 18.05
N LEU A 491 -13.61 -3.01 17.24
CA LEU A 491 -12.24 -2.97 16.68
C LEU A 491 -12.00 -1.75 15.77
N ALA A 492 -13.02 -1.23 15.09
CA ALA A 492 -12.89 0.00 14.30
C ALA A 492 -12.77 1.25 15.20
N HIS A 493 -13.56 1.35 16.27
CA HIS A 493 -13.43 2.44 17.25
C HIS A 493 -12.08 2.37 17.99
N ARG A 494 -11.63 1.17 18.33
CA ARG A 494 -10.42 0.90 19.13
C ARG A 494 -9.14 0.76 18.29
N ALA A 495 -9.21 0.99 16.97
CA ALA A 495 -8.07 0.92 16.06
C ALA A 495 -6.93 1.92 16.37
N PHE A 496 -7.24 2.96 17.14
CA PHE A 496 -6.30 4.01 17.57
C PHE A 496 -5.94 3.95 19.07
N GLU A 497 -6.39 2.92 19.80
CA GLU A 497 -5.95 2.69 21.17
C GLU A 497 -4.48 2.21 21.21
N ALA A 498 -3.88 2.25 22.40
CA ALA A 498 -2.60 1.58 22.62
C ALA A 498 -2.73 0.08 22.31
N PRO A 499 -1.74 -0.54 21.64
CA PRO A 499 -1.83 -1.95 21.26
C PRO A 499 -1.95 -2.81 22.52
N SER A 500 -2.82 -3.83 22.47
CA SER A 500 -3.02 -4.76 23.57
C SER A 500 -3.10 -6.21 23.07
N LEU A 501 -2.76 -7.16 23.94
CA LEU A 501 -2.78 -8.58 23.60
C LEU A 501 -4.19 -9.03 23.20
N TYR A 502 -5.23 -8.60 23.93
CA TYR A 502 -6.62 -8.91 23.61
C TYR A 502 -7.07 -8.31 22.27
N LEU A 503 -6.66 -7.09 21.92
CA LEU A 503 -6.97 -6.50 20.61
C LEU A 503 -6.29 -7.26 19.45
N ALA A 504 -4.99 -7.55 19.58
CA ALA A 504 -4.25 -8.34 18.57
C ALA A 504 -4.86 -9.73 18.38
N GLN A 505 -5.23 -10.40 19.47
CA GLN A 505 -5.89 -11.71 19.44
C GLN A 505 -7.31 -11.67 18.85
N SER A 506 -8.08 -10.61 19.14
CA SER A 506 -9.40 -10.38 18.54
C SER A 506 -9.30 -10.20 17.01
N LEU A 507 -8.30 -9.46 16.54
CA LEU A 507 -8.02 -9.28 15.11
C LEU A 507 -7.64 -10.60 14.44
N VAL A 508 -6.81 -11.45 15.06
CA VAL A 508 -6.49 -12.81 14.58
C VAL A 508 -7.76 -13.68 14.45
N MET A 509 -8.69 -13.60 15.41
CA MET A 509 -9.94 -14.35 15.34
C MET A 509 -10.87 -13.84 14.23
N ILE A 510 -11.05 -12.53 14.09
CA ILE A 510 -11.87 -11.92 13.04
C ILE A 510 -11.27 -12.15 11.63
N THR A 511 -9.95 -12.25 11.51
CA THR A 511 -9.26 -12.66 10.27
C THR A 511 -9.75 -14.02 9.77
N PHE A 512 -9.80 -15.04 10.64
CA PHE A 512 -10.36 -16.36 10.28
C PHE A 512 -11.84 -16.28 9.92
N TYR A 513 -12.62 -15.47 10.63
CA TYR A 513 -14.05 -15.31 10.40
C TYR A 513 -14.34 -14.73 9.01
N GLU A 514 -13.69 -13.62 8.66
CA GLU A 514 -13.90 -12.92 7.40
C GLU A 514 -13.41 -13.76 6.20
N TRP A 515 -12.33 -14.53 6.36
CA TRP A 515 -11.87 -15.48 5.33
C TRP A 515 -12.88 -16.59 5.07
N GLY A 516 -13.35 -17.28 6.12
CA GLY A 516 -14.39 -18.32 6.00
C GLY A 516 -15.75 -17.79 5.52
N SER A 517 -16.00 -16.49 5.73
CA SER A 517 -17.17 -15.77 5.19
C SER A 517 -17.00 -15.32 3.73
N GLY A 518 -15.88 -15.65 3.08
CA GLY A 518 -15.63 -15.31 1.67
C GLY A 518 -15.21 -13.86 1.44
N ARG A 519 -14.66 -13.18 2.45
CA ARG A 519 -14.28 -11.75 2.43
C ARG A 519 -12.75 -11.57 2.56
N PRO A 520 -11.92 -12.15 1.66
CA PRO A 520 -10.46 -12.28 1.87
C PRO A 520 -9.71 -10.95 2.04
N TYR A 521 -10.17 -9.86 1.41
CA TYR A 521 -9.56 -8.54 1.59
C TYR A 521 -9.71 -7.99 3.01
N LYS A 522 -10.86 -8.24 3.66
CA LYS A 522 -11.07 -7.87 5.08
C LYS A 522 -10.22 -8.73 6.01
N ALA A 523 -10.12 -10.03 5.74
CA ALA A 523 -9.23 -10.93 6.48
C ALA A 523 -7.77 -10.46 6.41
N TRP A 524 -7.25 -10.16 5.21
CA TRP A 524 -5.88 -9.65 5.04
C TRP A 524 -5.64 -8.32 5.78
N MET A 525 -6.61 -7.39 5.75
CA MET A 525 -6.54 -6.13 6.49
C MET A 525 -6.41 -6.34 8.00
N TYR A 526 -7.28 -7.17 8.60
CA TYR A 526 -7.22 -7.47 10.04
C TYR A 526 -5.96 -8.27 10.42
N SER A 527 -5.47 -9.15 9.54
CA SER A 527 -4.19 -9.87 9.72
C SER A 527 -3.00 -8.91 9.75
N GLY A 528 -3.00 -7.89 8.89
CA GLY A 528 -2.00 -6.82 8.89
C GLY A 528 -2.05 -6.00 10.19
N MET A 529 -3.23 -5.57 10.63
CA MET A 529 -3.41 -4.84 11.90
C MET A 529 -2.90 -5.65 13.09
N ALA A 530 -3.26 -6.94 13.18
CA ALA A 530 -2.78 -7.85 14.22
C ALA A 530 -1.24 -7.98 14.21
N THR A 531 -0.64 -8.06 13.01
CA THR A 531 0.81 -8.18 12.82
C THR A 531 1.56 -6.94 13.34
N TYR A 532 1.09 -5.73 13.02
CA TYR A 532 1.70 -4.50 13.54
C TYR A 532 1.54 -4.35 15.07
N MET A 533 0.34 -4.64 15.61
CA MET A 533 0.12 -4.61 17.06
C MET A 533 1.04 -5.58 17.80
N ILE A 534 1.15 -6.82 17.33
CA ILE A 534 1.94 -7.85 18.03
C ILE A 534 3.46 -7.63 17.90
N GLN A 535 3.94 -7.06 16.79
CA GLN A 535 5.33 -6.61 16.65
C GLN A 535 5.67 -5.49 17.65
N SER A 536 4.78 -4.50 17.81
CA SER A 536 4.96 -3.42 18.77
C SER A 536 4.96 -3.92 20.22
N LEU A 537 4.07 -4.87 20.55
CA LEU A 537 4.01 -5.49 21.87
C LEU A 537 5.23 -6.36 22.19
N LEU A 538 5.67 -7.21 21.24
CA LEU A 538 6.87 -8.02 21.42
C LEU A 538 8.10 -7.15 21.67
N LYS A 539 8.31 -6.11 20.86
CA LYS A 539 9.41 -5.17 21.09
C LYS A 539 9.33 -4.54 22.48
N THR A 540 8.15 -4.08 22.90
CA THR A 540 7.96 -3.47 24.22
C THR A 540 8.27 -4.45 25.36
N ALA A 541 7.96 -5.74 25.18
CA ALA A 541 8.28 -6.80 26.13
C ALA A 541 9.80 -7.12 26.15
N ASP A 542 10.43 -7.26 24.99
CA ASP A 542 11.88 -7.48 24.86
C ASP A 542 12.67 -6.30 25.47
N ASP A 543 12.31 -5.05 25.11
CA ASP A 543 12.88 -3.81 25.68
C ASP A 543 12.74 -3.81 27.23
N SER A 544 11.59 -4.26 27.76
CA SER A 544 11.35 -4.34 29.21
C SER A 544 12.18 -5.46 29.90
N MET A 545 12.36 -6.58 29.22
CA MET A 545 13.14 -7.73 29.72
C MET A 545 14.64 -7.43 29.81
N GLU A 546 15.18 -6.60 28.91
CA GLU A 546 16.57 -6.12 29.02
C GLU A 546 16.77 -5.23 30.27
N HIS A 547 15.75 -4.46 30.66
CA HIS A 547 15.86 -3.46 31.73
C HIS A 547 15.53 -4.00 33.13
N ASN A 548 14.61 -4.96 33.28
CA ASN A 548 14.31 -5.57 34.59
C ASN A 548 14.12 -7.11 34.53
N PRO A 549 15.21 -7.90 34.51
CA PRO A 549 15.13 -9.36 34.43
C PRO A 549 14.65 -10.05 35.71
N GLN A 550 14.37 -9.34 36.82
CA GLN A 550 13.89 -9.96 38.06
C GLN A 550 12.36 -10.19 38.03
N ASP A 551 11.59 -9.25 37.47
CA ASP A 551 10.13 -9.39 37.33
C ASP A 551 9.73 -10.49 36.32
N PHE A 552 10.66 -10.85 35.41
CA PHE A 552 10.43 -11.76 34.30
C PHE A 552 9.86 -13.13 34.71
N GLN A 553 10.21 -13.65 35.90
CA GLN A 553 9.68 -14.95 36.37
C GLN A 553 8.16 -14.98 36.52
N ALA A 554 7.51 -13.85 36.81
CA ALA A 554 6.06 -13.77 36.95
C ALA A 554 5.31 -13.60 35.60
N SER A 555 6.03 -13.18 34.54
CA SER A 555 5.44 -12.75 33.26
C SER A 555 5.63 -13.75 32.09
N GLN A 556 6.28 -14.89 32.33
CA GLN A 556 6.72 -15.81 31.27
C GLN A 556 5.57 -16.32 30.37
N THR A 557 4.42 -16.64 30.98
CA THR A 557 3.21 -17.05 30.24
C THR A 557 2.71 -15.97 29.29
N GLN A 558 2.70 -14.70 29.72
CA GLN A 558 2.26 -13.57 28.90
C GLN A 558 3.22 -13.32 27.72
N TYR A 559 4.53 -13.48 27.93
CA TYR A 559 5.51 -13.44 26.84
C TYR A 559 5.29 -14.57 25.83
N GLU A 560 5.02 -15.79 26.29
CA GLU A 560 4.73 -16.91 25.38
C GLU A 560 3.40 -16.75 24.64
N GLN A 561 2.39 -16.08 25.24
CA GLN A 561 1.19 -15.66 24.52
C GLN A 561 1.51 -14.64 23.41
N LEU A 562 2.42 -13.67 23.65
CA LEU A 562 2.87 -12.72 22.62
C LEU A 562 3.55 -13.45 21.45
N VAL A 563 4.51 -14.34 21.76
CA VAL A 563 5.21 -15.17 20.76
C VAL A 563 4.24 -16.04 19.96
N ARG A 564 3.28 -16.70 20.63
CA ARG A 564 2.29 -17.53 19.97
C ARG A 564 1.33 -16.72 19.09
N THR A 565 0.82 -15.57 19.55
CA THR A 565 0.00 -14.69 18.72
C THR A 565 0.78 -14.21 17.48
N TYR A 566 2.06 -13.85 17.61
CA TYR A 566 2.91 -13.47 16.48
C TYR A 566 3.05 -14.59 15.44
N TRP A 567 3.31 -15.83 15.87
CA TRP A 567 3.43 -16.96 14.94
C TRP A 567 2.09 -17.39 14.33
N CYS A 568 0.97 -17.15 15.01
CA CYS A 568 -0.36 -17.27 14.43
C CYS A 568 -0.61 -16.22 13.34
N CYS A 569 -0.23 -14.94 13.55
CA CYS A 569 -0.28 -13.91 12.50
C CYS A 569 0.57 -14.30 11.28
N PHE A 570 1.78 -14.82 11.48
CA PHE A 570 2.64 -15.31 10.39
C PHE A 570 2.02 -16.49 9.64
N ALA A 571 1.44 -17.47 10.34
CA ALA A 571 0.76 -18.59 9.72
C ALA A 571 -0.47 -18.13 8.90
N GLN A 572 -1.24 -17.17 9.42
CA GLN A 572 -2.36 -16.55 8.70
C GLN A 572 -1.92 -15.78 7.46
N ASP A 573 -0.83 -15.00 7.51
CA ASP A 573 -0.33 -14.29 6.33
C ASP A 573 0.11 -15.28 5.24
N CYS A 574 0.74 -16.40 5.61
CA CYS A 574 1.06 -17.49 4.68
C CYS A 574 -0.19 -18.17 4.11
N GLU A 575 -1.21 -18.39 4.93
CA GLU A 575 -2.49 -19.01 4.55
C GLU A 575 -3.35 -18.11 3.64
N LEU A 576 -3.34 -16.79 3.88
CA LEU A 576 -4.06 -15.79 3.08
C LEU A 576 -3.28 -15.29 1.85
N SER A 577 -1.96 -15.39 1.85
CA SER A 577 -1.12 -15.08 0.67
C SER A 577 -1.16 -16.15 -0.42
N SER A 578 -1.83 -17.29 -0.17
CA SER A 578 -1.89 -18.48 -1.03
C SER A 578 -2.61 -18.30 -2.39
N GLY A 579 -2.83 -17.07 -2.85
CA GLY A 579 -3.38 -16.71 -4.16
C GLY A 579 -2.99 -15.31 -4.65
N ALA A 580 -2.00 -14.67 -4.01
CA ALA A 580 -1.72 -13.25 -4.22
C ALA A 580 -0.40 -12.97 -4.98
N ARG A 581 -0.38 -11.87 -5.76
CA ARG A 581 0.88 -11.16 -6.10
C ARG A 581 1.26 -10.19 -4.96
N GLN A 582 1.32 -10.67 -3.73
CA GLN A 582 1.73 -9.87 -2.58
C GLN A 582 3.12 -10.32 -2.10
N HIS A 583 3.92 -9.37 -1.63
CA HIS A 583 5.20 -9.66 -1.01
C HIS A 583 4.97 -10.01 0.46
N PHE A 584 5.55 -11.11 0.93
CA PHE A 584 5.57 -11.45 2.35
C PHE A 584 6.21 -10.32 3.16
N ALA A 585 5.63 -9.96 4.30
CA ALA A 585 6.19 -8.93 5.16
C ALA A 585 7.55 -9.33 5.75
N LEU A 586 7.79 -10.64 5.97
CA LEU A 586 8.96 -11.19 6.62
C LEU A 586 9.41 -12.51 5.98
N SER A 587 10.71 -12.80 6.02
CA SER A 587 11.28 -14.10 5.65
C SER A 587 11.47 -14.96 6.90
N PHE A 588 10.96 -16.20 6.88
CA PHE A 588 10.97 -17.09 8.06
C PHE A 588 12.34 -17.18 8.75
N ARG A 589 13.44 -17.30 7.98
CA ARG A 589 14.82 -17.43 8.53
C ARG A 589 15.46 -16.11 8.97
N GLN A 590 14.79 -14.98 8.79
CA GLN A 590 15.24 -13.64 9.21
C GLN A 590 14.48 -13.13 10.45
N ILE A 591 13.54 -13.92 10.97
CA ILE A 591 12.77 -13.60 12.18
C ILE A 591 13.64 -13.88 13.42
N SER A 592 13.82 -12.87 14.26
CA SER A 592 14.52 -12.95 15.56
C SER A 592 13.65 -13.47 16.70
N VAL A 593 12.32 -13.52 16.53
CA VAL A 593 11.37 -14.07 17.51
C VAL A 593 11.59 -15.59 17.62
N PRO A 594 11.74 -16.16 18.84
CA PRO A 594 11.88 -17.60 19.02
C PRO A 594 10.60 -18.34 18.62
N LEU A 595 10.72 -19.62 18.25
CA LEU A 595 9.54 -20.43 17.91
C LEU A 595 8.74 -20.82 19.17
N PRO A 596 7.44 -21.13 19.04
CA PRO A 596 6.61 -21.56 20.16
C PRO A 596 7.20 -22.77 20.91
N THR A 597 7.09 -22.71 22.24
CA THR A 597 7.34 -23.82 23.16
C THR A 597 6.31 -24.94 22.98
N SER A 598 6.56 -26.11 23.59
CA SER A 598 5.59 -27.22 23.57
C SER A 598 4.25 -26.80 24.20
N ASP A 599 3.14 -27.41 23.77
CA ASP A 599 1.83 -27.13 24.36
C ASP A 599 1.79 -27.56 25.84
N GLN A 600 2.48 -28.62 26.25
CA GLN A 600 2.68 -28.93 27.68
C GLN A 600 3.43 -27.82 28.43
N ASP A 601 4.60 -27.39 27.94
CA ASP A 601 5.38 -26.34 28.62
C ASP A 601 4.57 -25.05 28.75
N PHE A 602 3.89 -24.63 27.68
CA PHE A 602 3.01 -23.46 27.68
C PHE A 602 1.90 -23.58 28.71
N ASN A 603 1.12 -24.67 28.72
CA ASN A 603 0.01 -24.87 29.68
C ASN A 603 0.48 -25.06 31.15
N PHE A 604 1.74 -25.42 31.38
CA PHE A 604 2.31 -25.52 32.73
C PHE A 604 3.20 -24.32 33.13
N GLY A 605 3.25 -23.25 32.31
CA GLY A 605 4.04 -22.06 32.60
C GLY A 605 5.56 -22.30 32.67
N ARG A 606 6.07 -23.24 31.87
CA ARG A 606 7.49 -23.62 31.85
C ARG A 606 8.18 -23.05 30.62
N LEU A 607 9.40 -22.52 30.78
CA LEU A 607 10.27 -22.17 29.66
C LEU A 607 11.45 -23.15 29.57
N SER A 608 11.33 -24.12 28.65
CA SER A 608 12.43 -25.00 28.27
C SER A 608 13.57 -24.19 27.63
N SER A 609 14.76 -24.26 28.24
CA SER A 609 16.00 -23.71 27.67
C SER A 609 16.89 -24.86 27.20
N PRO A 610 17.39 -24.85 25.95
CA PRO A 610 17.32 -23.76 24.97
C PRO A 610 16.00 -23.73 24.18
N ARG A 611 15.54 -22.53 23.80
CA ARG A 611 14.45 -22.37 22.81
C ARG A 611 14.95 -22.64 21.39
N LEU A 612 14.06 -23.12 20.52
CA LEU A 612 14.36 -23.33 19.10
C LEU A 612 14.15 -22.01 18.32
N MET A 613 15.15 -21.56 17.56
CA MET A 613 15.03 -20.38 16.69
C MET A 613 14.62 -20.78 15.25
N PRO A 614 14.05 -19.85 14.45
CA PRO A 614 13.73 -20.10 13.04
C PRO A 614 14.94 -20.50 12.16
N SER A 615 16.14 -20.06 12.53
CA SER A 615 17.43 -20.47 11.95
C SER A 615 17.76 -21.94 12.19
N ASP A 616 17.34 -22.48 13.34
CA ASP A 616 17.90 -23.71 13.91
C ASP A 616 17.10 -24.94 13.47
N MET A 617 15.92 -24.74 12.88
CA MET A 617 15.03 -25.81 12.41
C MET A 617 15.53 -26.45 11.09
N SER A 618 16.67 -27.11 11.20
CA SER A 618 17.33 -27.96 10.21
C SER A 618 17.81 -29.25 10.87
N LYS A 619 18.18 -30.27 10.08
CA LYS A 619 18.71 -31.57 10.58
C LYS A 619 20.02 -31.45 11.39
N HIS A 620 20.66 -30.30 11.36
CA HIS A 620 21.95 -30.05 12.02
C HIS A 620 21.77 -29.71 13.51
N SER A 621 20.70 -29.01 13.89
CA SER A 621 20.39 -28.74 15.30
C SER A 621 20.03 -30.05 16.05
N PRO A 622 20.32 -30.16 17.36
CA PRO A 622 19.77 -31.21 18.19
C PRO A 622 18.32 -30.92 18.62
N LEU A 623 17.92 -29.65 18.72
CA LEU A 623 16.63 -29.21 19.26
C LEU A 623 15.45 -29.41 18.28
N SER A 624 15.76 -29.62 17.00
CA SER A 624 14.79 -29.77 15.91
C SER A 624 14.39 -31.22 15.62
N LYS A 625 14.93 -32.20 16.35
CA LYS A 625 14.82 -33.63 16.02
C LYS A 625 13.70 -34.31 16.78
N ASN A 626 12.96 -35.18 16.07
CA ASN A 626 11.82 -35.93 16.56
C ASN A 626 10.73 -35.04 17.19
N LEU A 627 10.39 -33.93 16.51
CA LEU A 627 9.34 -33.01 16.95
C LEU A 627 7.99 -33.75 17.03
N THR A 628 7.48 -33.93 18.24
CA THR A 628 6.21 -34.61 18.53
C THR A 628 5.02 -33.69 18.31
N ILE A 629 3.79 -34.21 18.46
CA ILE A 629 2.54 -33.44 18.31
C ILE A 629 2.46 -32.23 19.25
N ASP A 630 3.18 -32.28 20.37
CA ASP A 630 3.25 -31.23 21.39
C ASP A 630 3.96 -29.96 20.89
N TYR A 631 4.80 -30.08 19.86
CA TYR A 631 5.38 -28.95 19.11
C TYR A 631 4.56 -28.59 17.86
N GLY A 632 3.30 -29.03 17.78
CA GLY A 632 2.50 -28.99 16.56
C GLY A 632 2.30 -27.59 15.96
N LEU A 633 2.19 -26.54 16.78
CA LEU A 633 2.14 -25.15 16.30
C LEU A 633 3.45 -24.76 15.58
N THR A 634 4.60 -25.10 16.15
CA THR A 634 5.92 -24.88 15.52
C THR A 634 6.07 -25.69 14.23
N ILE A 635 5.61 -26.94 14.22
CA ILE A 635 5.62 -27.80 13.02
C ILE A 635 4.76 -27.19 11.91
N VAL A 636 3.50 -26.83 12.19
CA VAL A 636 2.56 -26.37 11.15
C VAL A 636 2.94 -24.99 10.60
N THR A 637 3.39 -24.06 11.45
CA THR A 637 3.83 -22.72 11.02
C THR A 637 5.04 -22.78 10.08
N ARG A 638 5.99 -23.70 10.31
CA ARG A 638 7.07 -23.97 9.34
C ARG A 638 6.57 -24.62 8.06
N GLY A 639 5.58 -25.50 8.16
CA GLY A 639 4.90 -26.08 7.00
C GLY A 639 4.30 -25.00 6.11
N PHE A 640 3.67 -23.97 6.70
CA PHE A 640 3.06 -22.86 5.95
C PHE A 640 4.08 -21.99 5.19
N ASP A 641 5.27 -21.69 5.74
CA ASP A 641 6.36 -21.04 4.97
C ASP A 641 6.72 -21.85 3.71
N ILE A 642 6.96 -23.15 3.90
CA ILE A 642 7.38 -24.04 2.81
C ILE A 642 6.26 -24.15 1.77
N PHE A 643 5.01 -24.34 2.22
CA PHE A 643 3.83 -24.44 1.38
C PHE A 643 3.60 -23.18 0.55
N VAL A 644 3.62 -21.99 1.15
CA VAL A 644 3.34 -20.75 0.42
C VAL A 644 4.45 -20.40 -0.57
N ARG A 645 5.71 -20.76 -0.26
CA ARG A 645 6.85 -20.67 -1.19
C ARG A 645 6.75 -21.67 -2.35
N ILE A 646 6.33 -22.91 -2.09
CA ILE A 646 6.02 -23.92 -3.11
C ILE A 646 4.89 -23.45 -4.03
N LEU A 647 3.80 -22.95 -3.45
CA LEU A 647 2.64 -22.47 -4.19
C LEU A 647 2.98 -21.23 -5.02
N ARG A 648 3.78 -20.31 -4.48
CA ARG A 648 4.34 -19.19 -5.25
C ARG A 648 5.18 -19.68 -6.43
N PHE A 649 6.11 -20.62 -6.23
CA PHE A 649 6.88 -21.23 -7.32
C PHE A 649 5.97 -21.88 -8.38
N ALA A 650 4.94 -22.63 -7.95
CA ALA A 650 3.91 -23.23 -8.79
C ALA A 650 2.89 -22.21 -9.34
N ASN A 651 3.04 -20.91 -9.08
CA ASN A 651 2.25 -19.82 -9.65
C ASN A 651 3.09 -18.96 -10.61
N GLU A 652 4.38 -18.78 -10.32
CA GLU A 652 5.34 -18.06 -11.15
C GLU A 652 5.80 -18.92 -12.36
N SER A 653 6.02 -20.22 -12.16
CA SER A 653 6.40 -21.17 -13.23
C SER A 653 5.37 -21.27 -14.37
N ARG A 654 4.10 -20.92 -14.10
CA ARG A 654 3.03 -20.85 -15.12
C ARG A 654 3.19 -19.66 -16.08
N ARG A 655 3.90 -18.60 -15.67
CA ARG A 655 3.83 -17.26 -16.28
C ARG A 655 5.10 -16.82 -17.02
N GLY A 656 6.20 -17.57 -16.95
CA GLY A 656 7.43 -17.23 -17.66
C GLY A 656 8.37 -18.41 -17.88
N ARG A 657 8.33 -19.01 -19.07
CA ARG A 657 9.37 -19.95 -19.53
C ARG A 657 10.50 -19.20 -20.25
N THR A 658 11.33 -18.51 -19.48
CA THR A 658 12.60 -17.95 -19.98
C THR A 658 13.63 -19.07 -20.11
N LEU A 659 14.41 -19.09 -21.19
CA LEU A 659 15.45 -20.09 -21.43
C LEU A 659 16.68 -19.84 -20.53
N THR A 660 16.65 -20.36 -19.30
CA THR A 660 17.76 -20.34 -18.33
C THR A 660 18.60 -21.62 -18.43
N PHE A 661 19.92 -21.50 -18.51
CA PHE A 661 20.82 -22.65 -18.63
C PHE A 661 20.78 -23.59 -17.39
N PRO A 662 21.07 -24.91 -17.53
CA PRO A 662 20.91 -25.89 -16.44
C PRO A 662 21.78 -25.71 -15.19
N GLN A 663 22.72 -24.76 -15.17
CA GLN A 663 23.62 -24.48 -14.05
C GLN A 663 23.29 -23.17 -13.32
N ASP A 664 22.26 -22.44 -13.74
CA ASP A 664 21.82 -21.20 -13.10
C ASP A 664 21.15 -21.49 -11.74
N PRO A 665 21.58 -20.88 -10.61
CA PRO A 665 20.96 -21.08 -9.30
C PRO A 665 19.53 -20.54 -9.18
N SER A 666 19.06 -19.75 -10.15
CA SER A 666 17.67 -19.32 -10.34
C SER A 666 16.85 -20.23 -11.25
N SER A 667 17.46 -21.23 -11.90
CA SER A 667 16.78 -22.18 -12.78
C SER A 667 15.60 -22.86 -12.07
N PRO A 668 14.41 -22.97 -12.68
CA PRO A 668 13.23 -23.58 -12.04
C PRO A 668 13.48 -25.00 -11.50
N ARG A 669 14.41 -25.75 -12.12
CA ARG A 669 14.84 -27.06 -11.62
C ARG A 669 15.54 -26.99 -10.27
N VAL A 670 16.48 -26.05 -10.11
CA VAL A 670 17.25 -25.85 -8.86
C VAL A 670 16.34 -25.33 -7.76
N VAL A 671 15.38 -24.47 -8.09
CA VAL A 671 14.37 -23.97 -7.15
C VAL A 671 13.42 -25.09 -6.72
N TRP A 672 12.90 -25.90 -7.65
CA TRP A 672 12.07 -27.07 -7.33
C TRP A 672 12.79 -28.05 -6.41
N GLN A 673 14.04 -28.40 -6.73
CA GLN A 673 14.84 -29.33 -5.93
C GLN A 673 15.06 -28.79 -4.51
N ARG A 674 15.43 -27.51 -4.36
CA ARG A 674 15.61 -26.87 -3.05
C ARG A 674 14.32 -26.88 -2.22
N LEU A 675 13.16 -26.62 -2.84
CA LEU A 675 11.87 -26.63 -2.16
C LEU A 675 11.45 -28.06 -1.77
N LYS A 676 11.73 -29.07 -2.60
CA LYS A 676 11.51 -30.48 -2.27
C LYS A 676 12.41 -30.94 -1.12
N GLU A 677 13.68 -30.56 -1.13
CA GLU A 677 14.65 -30.83 -0.06
C GLU A 677 14.27 -30.15 1.26
N GLU A 678 13.81 -28.89 1.25
CA GLU A 678 13.29 -28.22 2.46
C GLU A 678 12.01 -28.88 3.01
N LEU A 679 11.11 -29.34 2.13
CA LEU A 679 9.89 -30.06 2.53
C LEU A 679 10.21 -31.45 3.12
N ASP A 680 11.13 -32.18 2.51
CA ASP A 680 11.58 -33.49 3.01
C ASP A 680 12.36 -33.36 4.31
N GLU A 681 13.18 -32.33 4.47
CA GLU A 681 13.85 -32.02 5.74
C GLU A 681 12.83 -31.71 6.84
N TRP A 682 11.87 -30.79 6.59
CA TRP A 682 10.80 -30.50 7.56
C TRP A 682 9.97 -31.73 7.93
N ARG A 683 9.70 -32.63 6.97
CA ARG A 683 9.00 -33.90 7.21
C ARG A 683 9.87 -34.93 7.94
N PHE A 684 11.19 -34.86 7.81
CA PHE A 684 12.16 -35.69 8.53
C PHE A 684 12.35 -35.26 10.00
N LEU A 685 12.31 -33.95 10.29
CA LEU A 685 12.44 -33.39 11.65
C LEU A 685 11.30 -33.81 12.60
N GLN A 686 10.11 -34.01 12.05
CA GLN A 686 8.93 -34.55 12.75
C GLN A 686 9.18 -35.96 13.30
N ASP A 687 8.63 -36.30 14.46
CA ASP A 687 8.56 -37.70 14.89
C ASP A 687 7.66 -38.55 13.94
N VAL A 688 7.73 -39.88 14.00
CA VAL A 688 6.86 -40.76 13.20
C VAL A 688 5.39 -40.68 13.61
N THR A 689 5.10 -40.37 14.88
CA THR A 689 3.72 -40.25 15.40
C THR A 689 2.90 -39.21 14.63
N VAL A 690 3.46 -38.04 14.32
CA VAL A 690 2.71 -36.96 13.65
C VAL A 690 2.51 -37.17 12.14
N ARG A 691 2.97 -38.29 11.58
CA ARG A 691 2.94 -38.56 10.12
C ARG A 691 1.78 -39.49 9.74
N TYR A 692 0.76 -38.94 9.09
CA TYR A 692 -0.23 -39.72 8.34
C TYR A 692 0.39 -40.20 7.00
N PRO A 693 0.07 -41.41 6.49
CA PRO A 693 -0.75 -42.47 7.08
C PRO A 693 0.02 -43.45 8.00
N ALA A 694 1.31 -43.18 8.30
CA ALA A 694 2.16 -44.09 9.09
C ALA A 694 1.64 -44.29 10.54
N THR A 695 0.98 -43.28 11.10
CA THR A 695 0.28 -43.34 12.39
C THR A 695 -1.20 -43.01 12.23
N SER A 696 -2.07 -43.67 12.99
CA SER A 696 -3.52 -43.44 12.91
C SER A 696 -3.93 -42.08 13.44
N ALA A 697 -4.88 -41.46 12.72
CA ALA A 697 -5.58 -40.25 13.15
C ALA A 697 -6.41 -40.48 14.43
N GLN A 698 -6.96 -41.69 14.63
CA GLN A 698 -7.79 -42.04 15.79
C GLN A 698 -7.02 -41.90 17.12
N ALA A 699 -5.74 -42.25 17.12
CA ALA A 699 -4.88 -42.11 18.30
C ALA A 699 -4.70 -40.63 18.69
N HIS A 700 -4.64 -39.72 17.72
CA HIS A 700 -4.52 -38.28 17.97
C HIS A 700 -5.82 -37.65 18.45
N VAL A 701 -6.98 -38.19 18.03
CA VAL A 701 -8.29 -37.79 18.56
C VAL A 701 -8.43 -38.18 20.03
N ALA A 702 -8.02 -39.40 20.40
CA ALA A 702 -8.02 -39.84 21.80
C ALA A 702 -7.10 -39.01 22.71
N LEU A 703 -6.07 -38.37 22.14
CA LEU A 703 -5.16 -37.44 22.83
C LEU A 703 -5.59 -35.96 22.74
N GLY A 704 -6.69 -35.64 22.04
CA GLY A 704 -7.18 -34.26 21.88
C GLY A 704 -6.46 -33.40 20.82
N TYR A 705 -5.58 -33.99 20.00
CA TYR A 705 -4.80 -33.31 18.96
C TYR A 705 -5.25 -33.65 17.52
N GLY A 706 -6.44 -34.21 17.33
CA GLY A 706 -6.94 -34.70 16.02
C GLY A 706 -6.89 -33.64 14.91
N GLU A 707 -7.43 -32.45 15.18
CA GLU A 707 -7.43 -31.31 14.26
C GLU A 707 -6.02 -30.79 13.95
N LEU A 708 -5.11 -30.77 14.93
CA LEU A 708 -3.73 -30.31 14.73
C LEU A 708 -2.92 -31.32 13.89
N PHE A 709 -3.09 -32.61 14.17
CA PHE A 709 -2.58 -33.71 13.35
C PHE A 709 -3.12 -33.61 11.91
N ALA A 710 -4.39 -33.22 11.72
CA ALA A 710 -4.93 -32.93 10.40
C ALA A 710 -4.15 -31.82 9.69
N TYR A 711 -4.05 -30.64 10.31
CA TYR A 711 -3.42 -29.46 9.72
C TYR A 711 -1.96 -29.71 9.30
N ILE A 712 -1.14 -30.34 10.15
CA ILE A 712 0.26 -30.70 9.84
C ILE A 712 0.33 -31.56 8.57
N ASN A 713 -0.57 -32.54 8.43
CA ASN A 713 -0.56 -33.47 7.30
C ASN A 713 -1.22 -32.88 6.05
N LEU A 714 -2.26 -32.03 6.18
CA LEU A 714 -2.85 -31.29 5.07
C LEU A 714 -1.83 -30.37 4.41
N VAL A 715 -1.08 -29.59 5.19
CA VAL A 715 -0.02 -28.70 4.69
C VAL A 715 1.07 -29.49 3.95
N TYR A 716 1.44 -30.68 4.44
CA TYR A 716 2.34 -31.59 3.74
C TYR A 716 1.76 -32.06 2.39
N PHE A 717 0.56 -32.63 2.36
CA PHE A 717 -0.03 -33.16 1.13
C PHE A 717 -0.33 -32.07 0.11
N MET A 718 -0.76 -30.88 0.55
CA MET A 718 -0.93 -29.70 -0.32
C MET A 718 0.41 -29.27 -0.93
N SER A 719 1.49 -29.27 -0.16
CA SER A 719 2.84 -29.00 -0.68
C SER A 719 3.29 -30.04 -1.73
N ILE A 720 2.98 -31.32 -1.51
CA ILE A 720 3.22 -32.39 -2.50
C ILE A 720 2.38 -32.17 -3.77
N LEU A 721 1.08 -31.81 -3.64
CA LEU A 721 0.22 -31.53 -4.79
C LEU A 721 0.79 -30.42 -5.68
N PHE A 722 1.14 -29.26 -5.11
CA PHE A 722 1.67 -28.15 -5.91
C PHE A 722 3.10 -28.38 -6.43
N LEU A 723 3.95 -29.16 -5.74
CA LEU A 723 5.26 -29.55 -6.28
C LEU A 723 5.17 -30.48 -7.50
N PHE A 724 4.25 -31.45 -7.50
CA PHE A 724 4.18 -32.48 -8.55
C PHE A 724 3.18 -32.18 -9.66
N ARG A 725 2.20 -31.28 -9.46
CA ARG A 725 1.21 -30.89 -10.49
C ARG A 725 1.89 -30.46 -11.80
N ASP A 726 2.92 -29.62 -11.75
CA ASP A 726 3.52 -29.06 -12.97
C ASP A 726 4.33 -30.11 -13.75
N GLN A 727 4.92 -31.09 -13.05
CA GLN A 727 5.54 -32.27 -13.67
C GLN A 727 4.48 -33.15 -14.33
N PHE A 728 3.39 -33.45 -13.61
CA PHE A 728 2.24 -34.18 -14.15
C PHE A 728 1.66 -33.48 -15.40
N LEU A 729 1.39 -32.18 -15.35
CA LEU A 729 0.89 -31.40 -16.50
C LEU A 729 1.85 -31.39 -17.69
N SER A 730 3.16 -31.52 -17.45
CA SER A 730 4.15 -31.63 -18.53
C SER A 730 4.08 -32.98 -19.26
N SER A 731 3.76 -34.08 -18.57
CA SER A 731 3.59 -35.42 -19.18
C SER A 731 2.41 -35.54 -20.14
N LEU A 732 1.52 -34.53 -20.19
CA LEU A 732 0.28 -34.55 -20.96
C LEU A 732 0.35 -33.76 -22.28
N LYS A 733 1.53 -33.24 -22.66
CA LYS A 733 1.70 -32.37 -23.85
C LYS A 733 2.28 -33.16 -25.04
N PRO A 734 1.55 -33.32 -26.17
CA PRO A 734 1.96 -34.23 -27.27
C PRO A 734 3.20 -33.85 -28.11
N HIS A 735 3.94 -32.78 -27.80
CA HIS A 735 5.16 -32.40 -28.54
C HIS A 735 6.41 -32.54 -27.67
N ALA A 736 7.18 -33.59 -27.94
CA ALA A 736 8.49 -33.81 -27.34
C ALA A 736 9.58 -32.88 -27.92
N ASP A 737 9.38 -32.40 -29.15
CA ASP A 737 10.44 -31.85 -30.01
C ASP A 737 10.99 -30.48 -29.57
N LEU A 738 10.28 -29.77 -28.68
CA LEU A 738 10.71 -28.48 -28.12
C LEU A 738 11.16 -28.56 -26.64
N LEU A 739 11.27 -29.77 -26.08
CA LEU A 739 11.64 -30.00 -24.68
C LEU A 739 12.79 -31.01 -24.52
N HIS A 740 13.62 -31.18 -25.54
CA HIS A 740 14.78 -32.08 -25.49
C HIS A 740 15.77 -31.76 -24.35
N ASP A 741 15.91 -30.49 -23.95
CA ASP A 741 16.70 -30.07 -22.79
C ASP A 741 16.16 -30.58 -21.44
N LEU A 742 14.91 -31.06 -21.37
CA LEU A 742 14.35 -31.69 -20.16
C LEU A 742 14.72 -33.17 -20.01
N GLN A 743 15.50 -33.76 -20.92
CA GLN A 743 16.06 -35.12 -20.74
C GLN A 743 16.90 -35.27 -19.44
N GLY A 744 17.29 -34.16 -18.82
CA GLY A 744 17.92 -34.13 -17.50
C GLY A 744 17.00 -34.40 -16.29
N LEU A 745 15.67 -34.48 -16.43
CA LEU A 745 14.74 -34.83 -15.33
C LEU A 745 14.80 -36.32 -14.91
N SER A 746 15.62 -37.11 -15.59
CA SER A 746 15.78 -38.57 -15.56
C SER A 746 16.30 -39.21 -14.25
N ASN A 747 16.07 -38.59 -13.09
CA ASN A 747 16.34 -39.16 -11.75
C ASN A 747 15.09 -39.31 -10.87
N VAL A 748 13.91 -38.87 -11.33
CA VAL A 748 12.61 -39.21 -10.70
C VAL A 748 11.79 -39.95 -11.76
N ASP A 749 11.28 -41.14 -11.42
CA ASP A 749 10.37 -41.89 -12.28
C ASP A 749 9.06 -41.09 -12.45
N GLU A 750 8.65 -40.82 -13.70
CA GLU A 750 7.36 -40.17 -14.01
C GLU A 750 6.21 -40.93 -13.34
N SER A 751 6.27 -42.27 -13.36
CA SER A 751 5.32 -43.18 -12.73
C SER A 751 5.34 -43.15 -11.19
N GLN A 752 6.33 -42.49 -10.58
CA GLN A 752 6.44 -42.24 -9.14
C GLN A 752 5.96 -40.82 -8.80
N ALA A 753 6.28 -39.82 -9.63
CA ALA A 753 5.76 -38.45 -9.49
C ALA A 753 4.23 -38.39 -9.61
N ILE A 754 3.67 -39.08 -10.62
CA ILE A 754 2.22 -39.19 -10.82
C ILE A 754 1.55 -39.94 -9.65
N ARG A 755 2.22 -40.95 -9.08
CA ARG A 755 1.72 -41.66 -7.89
C ARG A 755 1.66 -40.75 -6.66
N GLN A 756 2.74 -40.03 -6.35
CA GLN A 756 2.77 -39.09 -5.22
C GLN A 756 1.67 -38.03 -5.31
N LEU A 757 1.36 -37.55 -6.52
CA LEU A 757 0.25 -36.60 -6.75
C LEU A 757 -1.11 -37.21 -6.34
N PHE A 758 -1.46 -38.38 -6.86
CA PHE A 758 -2.75 -39.02 -6.53
C PHE A 758 -2.80 -39.53 -5.09
N GLU A 759 -1.72 -40.10 -4.57
CA GLU A 759 -1.63 -40.56 -3.18
C GLU A 759 -1.79 -39.37 -2.20
N ALA A 760 -1.24 -38.19 -2.51
CA ALA A 760 -1.49 -36.98 -1.71
C ALA A 760 -2.97 -36.55 -1.73
N ALA A 761 -3.62 -36.55 -2.89
CA ALA A 761 -5.04 -36.21 -3.01
C ALA A 761 -5.96 -37.21 -2.26
N GLN A 762 -5.64 -38.51 -2.33
CA GLN A 762 -6.35 -39.54 -1.56
C GLN A 762 -6.09 -39.41 -0.06
N ASN A 763 -4.87 -39.08 0.37
CA ASN A 763 -4.55 -38.92 1.79
C ASN A 763 -5.23 -37.70 2.43
N ILE A 764 -5.46 -36.61 1.68
CA ILE A 764 -6.28 -35.46 2.13
C ILE A 764 -7.72 -35.89 2.44
N GLY A 765 -8.35 -36.67 1.57
CA GLY A 765 -9.68 -37.25 1.82
C GLY A 765 -9.68 -38.23 2.99
N GLY A 766 -8.70 -39.14 3.01
CA GLY A 766 -8.55 -40.20 4.00
C GLY A 766 -8.36 -39.69 5.43
N ILE A 767 -7.48 -38.72 5.67
CA ILE A 767 -7.24 -38.19 7.02
C ILE A 767 -8.47 -37.47 7.57
N LEU A 768 -9.16 -36.67 6.75
CA LEU A 768 -10.37 -35.95 7.16
C LEU A 768 -11.53 -36.92 7.45
N SER A 769 -11.70 -37.95 6.62
CA SER A 769 -12.67 -39.02 6.85
C SER A 769 -12.38 -39.82 8.12
N ALA A 770 -11.12 -40.20 8.37
CA ALA A 770 -10.72 -40.94 9.56
C ALA A 770 -10.96 -40.14 10.86
N LEU A 771 -10.77 -38.82 10.83
CA LEU A 771 -11.05 -37.93 11.96
C LEU A 771 -12.55 -37.73 12.19
N GLU A 772 -13.34 -37.57 11.12
CA GLU A 772 -14.80 -37.46 11.18
C GLU A 772 -15.45 -38.74 11.75
N VAL A 773 -15.01 -39.93 11.29
CA VAL A 773 -15.42 -41.23 11.86
C VAL A 773 -15.03 -41.38 13.33
N SER A 774 -13.98 -40.67 13.78
CA SER A 774 -13.53 -40.65 15.18
C SER A 774 -14.24 -39.60 16.04
N GLY A 775 -15.20 -38.86 15.50
CA GLY A 775 -15.92 -37.79 16.23
C GLY A 775 -15.19 -36.44 16.30
N ALA A 776 -14.08 -36.26 15.57
CA ALA A 776 -13.32 -35.01 15.48
C ALA A 776 -13.36 -34.42 14.06
N PRO A 777 -14.54 -34.04 13.53
CA PRO A 777 -14.64 -33.48 12.19
C PRO A 777 -13.89 -32.14 12.10
N VAL A 778 -12.89 -32.08 11.21
CA VAL A 778 -12.21 -30.84 10.83
C VAL A 778 -13.04 -30.17 9.75
N ILE A 779 -13.62 -29.01 10.05
CA ILE A 779 -14.47 -28.25 9.12
C ILE A 779 -14.04 -26.78 9.19
N THR A 780 -12.86 -26.48 8.65
CA THR A 780 -12.28 -25.13 8.56
C THR A 780 -12.17 -24.69 7.10
N PRO A 781 -11.97 -23.38 6.81
CA PRO A 781 -11.75 -22.94 5.44
C PRO A 781 -10.50 -23.59 4.79
N TYR A 782 -9.45 -23.89 5.57
CA TYR A 782 -8.24 -24.57 5.05
C TYR A 782 -8.48 -26.02 4.64
N SER A 783 -9.18 -26.80 5.47
CA SER A 783 -9.54 -28.18 5.11
C SER A 783 -10.52 -28.20 3.94
N GLY A 784 -11.39 -27.19 3.85
CA GLY A 784 -12.21 -26.91 2.67
C GLY A 784 -11.41 -26.64 1.40
N PHE A 785 -10.43 -25.73 1.45
CA PHE A 785 -9.53 -25.44 0.32
C PHE A 785 -8.68 -26.66 -0.07
N SER A 786 -8.23 -27.43 0.91
CA SER A 786 -7.47 -28.67 0.68
C SER A 786 -8.30 -29.71 -0.08
N ILE A 787 -9.55 -29.94 0.33
CA ILE A 787 -10.48 -30.81 -0.40
C ILE A 787 -10.87 -30.21 -1.76
N PHE A 788 -11.01 -28.90 -1.89
CA PHE A 788 -11.28 -28.23 -3.17
C PHE A 788 -10.17 -28.49 -4.20
N VAL A 789 -8.90 -28.43 -3.80
CA VAL A 789 -7.76 -28.78 -4.69
C VAL A 789 -7.71 -30.29 -4.95
N ALA A 790 -7.84 -31.12 -3.91
CA ALA A 790 -7.82 -32.59 -4.06
C ALA A 790 -8.96 -33.13 -4.94
N ALA A 791 -10.15 -32.53 -4.89
CA ALA A 791 -11.31 -32.91 -5.69
C ALA A 791 -11.01 -32.88 -7.19
N HIS A 792 -10.31 -31.86 -7.68
CA HIS A 792 -9.96 -31.73 -9.09
C HIS A 792 -8.97 -32.83 -9.53
N ILE A 793 -7.96 -33.11 -8.71
CA ILE A 793 -7.00 -34.20 -8.92
C ILE A 793 -7.71 -35.57 -8.95
N ASN A 794 -8.66 -35.81 -8.04
CA ASN A 794 -9.43 -37.05 -7.97
C ASN A 794 -10.46 -37.18 -9.12
N MET A 795 -11.09 -36.08 -9.55
CA MET A 795 -12.00 -36.07 -10.71
C MET A 795 -11.27 -36.46 -12.01
N TYR A 796 -10.05 -35.95 -12.24
CA TYR A 796 -9.23 -36.37 -13.38
C TYR A 796 -8.98 -37.90 -13.38
N GLY A 797 -8.82 -38.50 -12.20
CA GLY A 797 -8.69 -39.96 -12.04
C GLY A 797 -9.86 -40.77 -12.63
N THR A 798 -11.06 -40.19 -12.72
CA THR A 798 -12.23 -40.85 -13.32
C THR A 798 -12.21 -40.87 -14.85
N VAL A 799 -11.42 -40.01 -15.48
CA VAL A 799 -11.20 -39.97 -16.94
C VAL A 799 -10.03 -40.86 -17.35
N CYS A 800 -8.95 -40.88 -16.55
CA CYS A 800 -7.71 -41.59 -16.86
C CYS A 800 -7.35 -42.68 -15.82
N PRO A 801 -8.24 -43.67 -15.57
CA PRO A 801 -8.14 -44.59 -14.44
C PRO A 801 -6.95 -45.55 -14.50
N GLN A 802 -6.28 -45.71 -15.65
CA GLN A 802 -5.08 -46.55 -15.79
C GLN A 802 -3.86 -45.98 -15.04
N ARG A 803 -3.84 -44.67 -14.78
CA ARG A 803 -2.77 -43.97 -14.04
C ARG A 803 -3.14 -43.70 -12.56
N TYR A 804 -4.37 -44.01 -12.14
CA TYR A 804 -4.88 -43.67 -10.80
C TYR A 804 -4.75 -44.85 -9.81
N PRO A 805 -4.14 -44.68 -8.61
CA PRO A 805 -4.04 -45.73 -7.60
C PRO A 805 -5.41 -46.23 -7.15
N GLY A 806 -5.69 -47.53 -7.34
CA GLY A 806 -7.00 -48.13 -7.08
C GLY A 806 -8.00 -48.04 -8.24
N GLY A 807 -7.62 -47.43 -9.38
CA GLY A 807 -8.43 -47.39 -10.60
C GLY A 807 -9.72 -46.58 -10.48
N ILE A 808 -10.64 -46.81 -11.44
CA ILE A 808 -11.85 -45.99 -11.59
C ILE A 808 -12.79 -46.02 -10.38
N GLY A 809 -12.92 -47.17 -9.71
CA GLY A 809 -13.77 -47.29 -8.52
C GLY A 809 -13.29 -46.39 -7.38
N ARG A 810 -11.98 -46.39 -7.12
CA ARG A 810 -11.37 -45.53 -6.11
C ARG A 810 -11.49 -44.04 -6.46
N ALA A 811 -11.34 -43.67 -7.73
CA ALA A 811 -11.51 -42.29 -8.18
C ALA A 811 -12.96 -41.79 -8.02
N GLU A 812 -13.96 -42.64 -8.29
CA GLU A 812 -15.38 -42.33 -8.07
C GLU A 812 -15.74 -42.20 -6.58
N GLU A 813 -15.21 -43.08 -5.73
CA GLU A 813 -15.35 -42.99 -4.26
C GLU A 813 -14.82 -41.65 -3.73
N GLU A 814 -13.58 -41.30 -4.07
CA GLU A 814 -12.94 -40.07 -3.60
C GLU A 814 -13.62 -38.81 -4.16
N LYS A 815 -13.97 -38.80 -5.46
CA LYS A 815 -14.79 -37.73 -6.07
C LYS A 815 -16.08 -37.49 -5.29
N LYS A 816 -16.80 -38.56 -4.96
CA LYS A 816 -18.06 -38.50 -4.19
C LYS A 816 -17.81 -38.03 -2.75
N ALA A 817 -16.77 -38.52 -2.09
CA ALA A 817 -16.41 -38.12 -0.74
C ALA A 817 -16.04 -36.62 -0.65
N ASN A 818 -15.24 -36.14 -1.61
CA ASN A 818 -14.82 -34.74 -1.69
C ASN A 818 -16.02 -33.79 -1.93
N LEU A 819 -16.94 -34.15 -2.85
CA LEU A 819 -18.18 -33.41 -3.10
C LEU A 819 -19.08 -33.33 -1.85
N LEU A 820 -19.30 -34.46 -1.17
CA LEU A 820 -20.09 -34.52 0.06
C LEU A 820 -19.45 -33.72 1.21
N TYR A 821 -18.11 -33.71 1.29
CA TYR A 821 -17.39 -32.92 2.29
C TYR A 821 -17.58 -31.41 2.06
N LEU A 822 -17.43 -30.94 0.82
CA LEU A 822 -17.69 -29.53 0.47
C LEU A 822 -19.16 -29.14 0.71
N GLU A 823 -20.10 -30.07 0.51
CA GLU A 823 -21.50 -29.86 0.85
C GLU A 823 -21.70 -29.66 2.37
N ARG A 824 -21.03 -30.45 3.21
CA ARG A 824 -21.06 -30.28 4.67
C ARG A 824 -20.40 -28.96 5.09
N LEU A 825 -19.21 -28.65 4.55
CA LEU A 825 -18.50 -27.39 4.77
C LEU A 825 -19.37 -26.16 4.50
N SER A 826 -20.16 -26.20 3.42
CA SER A 826 -21.04 -25.09 2.99
C SER A 826 -22.12 -24.67 4.02
N LYS A 827 -22.38 -25.53 5.02
CA LYS A 827 -23.31 -25.28 6.14
C LYS A 827 -22.65 -24.55 7.32
N TYR A 828 -21.32 -24.63 7.43
CA TYR A 828 -20.51 -23.98 8.47
C TYR A 828 -19.86 -22.68 7.99
N TRP A 829 -19.52 -22.61 6.70
CA TRP A 829 -18.74 -21.52 6.11
C TRP A 829 -19.29 -21.09 4.74
N PRO A 830 -19.67 -19.81 4.54
CA PRO A 830 -20.14 -19.29 3.25
C PRO A 830 -19.18 -19.55 2.08
N VAL A 831 -17.86 -19.48 2.29
CA VAL A 831 -16.86 -19.73 1.23
C VAL A 831 -16.99 -21.16 0.65
N GLY A 832 -17.43 -22.13 1.45
CA GLY A 832 -17.66 -23.51 1.01
C GLY A 832 -18.74 -23.66 -0.06
N GLN A 833 -19.71 -22.75 -0.13
CA GLN A 833 -20.73 -22.75 -1.19
C GLN A 833 -20.12 -22.46 -2.57
N ASN A 834 -19.15 -21.54 -2.63
CA ASN A 834 -18.47 -21.18 -3.87
C ASN A 834 -17.62 -22.36 -4.37
N TRP A 835 -16.80 -22.94 -3.49
CA TRP A 835 -15.99 -24.12 -3.79
C TRP A 835 -16.83 -25.33 -4.23
N TRP A 836 -17.94 -25.61 -3.55
CA TRP A 836 -18.85 -26.71 -3.88
C TRP A 836 -19.48 -26.54 -5.27
N ARG A 837 -20.02 -25.34 -5.59
CA ARG A 837 -20.57 -25.03 -6.93
C ARG A 837 -19.51 -25.19 -8.02
N THR A 838 -18.31 -24.66 -7.80
CA THR A 838 -17.19 -24.76 -8.75
C THR A 838 -16.80 -26.22 -9.01
N VAL A 839 -16.67 -27.05 -7.98
CA VAL A 839 -16.36 -28.49 -8.12
C VAL A 839 -17.50 -29.25 -8.81
N GLN A 840 -18.77 -28.90 -8.57
CA GLN A 840 -19.91 -29.50 -9.28
C GLN A 840 -19.91 -29.20 -10.79
N GLU A 841 -19.54 -27.99 -11.18
CA GLU A 841 -19.43 -27.61 -12.59
C GLU A 841 -18.23 -28.28 -13.27
N ALA A 842 -17.09 -28.32 -12.59
CA ALA A 842 -15.93 -29.10 -13.04
C ALA A 842 -16.30 -30.58 -13.21
N ASN A 843 -17.02 -31.18 -12.25
CA ASN A 843 -17.51 -32.56 -12.36
C ASN A 843 -18.35 -32.79 -13.63
N ARG A 844 -19.26 -31.87 -13.98
CA ARG A 844 -20.04 -31.97 -15.24
C ARG A 844 -19.13 -32.01 -16.47
N PHE A 845 -18.04 -31.23 -16.47
CA PHE A 845 -17.05 -31.24 -17.56
C PHE A 845 -16.27 -32.56 -17.63
N TYR A 846 -15.77 -33.09 -16.50
CA TYR A 846 -15.10 -34.40 -16.44
C TYR A 846 -16.03 -35.55 -16.87
N GLU A 847 -17.32 -35.50 -16.50
CA GLU A 847 -18.33 -36.49 -16.92
C GLU A 847 -18.58 -36.47 -18.44
N ILE A 848 -18.72 -35.28 -19.05
CA ILE A 848 -18.86 -35.14 -20.51
C ILE A 848 -17.61 -35.67 -21.22
N ALA A 849 -16.42 -35.33 -20.73
CA ALA A 849 -15.15 -35.81 -21.27
C ALA A 849 -15.02 -37.35 -21.19
N ARG A 850 -15.44 -37.95 -20.07
CA ARG A 850 -15.45 -39.41 -19.89
C ARG A 850 -16.37 -40.11 -20.88
N ASN A 851 -17.56 -39.57 -21.11
CA ASN A 851 -18.56 -40.19 -21.98
C ASN A 851 -18.19 -40.12 -23.47
N ASN A 852 -17.38 -39.15 -23.88
CA ASN A 852 -16.87 -39.00 -25.25
C ASN A 852 -15.64 -39.88 -25.58
N GLN A 853 -15.45 -40.99 -24.85
CA GLN A 853 -14.19 -41.76 -24.82
C GLN A 853 -13.62 -42.28 -26.16
N PRO A 854 -14.38 -42.53 -27.25
CA PRO A 854 -13.78 -42.96 -28.53
C PRO A 854 -12.74 -42.00 -29.11
N HIS A 855 -12.83 -40.69 -28.82
CA HIS A 855 -11.96 -39.66 -29.38
C HIS A 855 -10.91 -39.10 -28.40
N VAL A 856 -10.91 -39.51 -27.12
CA VAL A 856 -9.97 -38.98 -26.10
C VAL A 856 -8.52 -39.50 -26.29
N ARG A 857 -8.28 -40.32 -27.32
CA ARG A 857 -6.92 -40.66 -27.79
C ARG A 857 -6.24 -39.52 -28.56
N ASP A 858 -7.00 -38.56 -29.10
CA ASP A 858 -6.42 -37.34 -29.68
C ASP A 858 -6.08 -36.35 -28.57
N GLY A 859 -4.80 -36.00 -28.44
CA GLY A 859 -4.26 -35.27 -27.29
C GLY A 859 -4.88 -33.89 -27.01
N ALA A 860 -5.58 -33.29 -27.99
CA ALA A 860 -6.29 -32.01 -27.82
C ALA A 860 -7.42 -32.09 -26.77
N GLY A 861 -8.16 -33.20 -26.69
CA GLY A 861 -9.18 -33.41 -25.66
C GLY A 861 -8.56 -33.62 -24.28
N HIS A 862 -7.40 -34.27 -24.22
CA HIS A 862 -6.66 -34.47 -22.97
C HIS A 862 -6.04 -33.16 -22.45
N LEU A 863 -5.62 -32.26 -23.34
CA LEU A 863 -5.06 -30.94 -23.00
C LEU A 863 -6.10 -30.00 -22.38
N THR A 864 -7.35 -30.00 -22.85
CA THR A 864 -8.41 -29.16 -22.27
C THR A 864 -8.80 -29.61 -20.86
N ILE A 865 -8.77 -30.92 -20.60
CA ILE A 865 -8.98 -31.49 -19.27
C ILE A 865 -7.80 -31.17 -18.34
N ALA A 866 -6.56 -31.23 -18.84
CA ALA A 866 -5.38 -30.77 -18.12
C ALA A 866 -5.43 -29.26 -17.82
N GLY A 867 -6.01 -28.45 -18.71
CA GLY A 867 -6.22 -27.01 -18.50
C GLY A 867 -7.06 -26.69 -17.26
N THR A 868 -8.11 -27.47 -16.98
CA THR A 868 -8.89 -27.27 -15.74
C THR A 868 -8.05 -27.51 -14.48
N LEU A 869 -7.09 -28.45 -14.49
CA LEU A 869 -6.15 -28.65 -13.38
C LEU A 869 -5.12 -27.52 -13.24
N ASP A 870 -4.91 -26.72 -14.28
CA ASP A 870 -4.03 -25.54 -14.29
C ASP A 870 -4.75 -24.27 -13.75
N GLU A 871 -6.06 -24.32 -13.50
CA GLU A 871 -6.83 -23.16 -13.01
C GLU A 871 -7.00 -23.13 -11.47
N TYR A 872 -7.21 -24.28 -10.82
CA TYR A 872 -7.65 -24.37 -9.41
C TYR A 872 -6.56 -24.16 -8.35
N GLY A 873 -5.79 -23.08 -8.47
CA GLY A 873 -4.76 -22.68 -7.50
C GLY A 873 -4.90 -21.26 -6.93
N ASP A 874 -6.04 -20.59 -7.13
CA ASP A 874 -6.29 -19.25 -6.59
C ASP A 874 -7.47 -19.24 -5.60
N ILE A 875 -7.16 -18.94 -4.32
CA ILE A 875 -8.14 -18.75 -3.24
C ILE A 875 -9.04 -17.53 -3.43
N ARG A 876 -8.70 -16.61 -4.34
CA ARG A 876 -9.48 -15.40 -4.65
C ARG A 876 -10.63 -15.67 -5.63
N SER A 877 -10.99 -16.94 -5.83
CA SER A 877 -12.02 -17.44 -6.75
C SER A 877 -13.48 -17.13 -6.36
N VAL A 878 -13.73 -15.89 -5.91
CA VAL A 878 -14.92 -15.18 -6.38
C VAL A 878 -14.73 -15.00 -7.90
N ARG A 879 -15.38 -15.84 -8.70
CA ARG A 879 -15.43 -15.60 -10.14
C ARG A 879 -16.15 -14.26 -10.39
N PRO A 880 -15.60 -13.33 -11.19
CA PRO A 880 -16.44 -12.47 -12.02
C PRO A 880 -17.40 -13.36 -12.79
N ARG A 881 -18.64 -12.92 -13.07
CA ARG A 881 -19.67 -13.83 -13.62
C ARG A 881 -19.15 -14.53 -14.87
N GLN A 882 -19.13 -15.86 -14.85
CA GLN A 882 -18.59 -16.69 -15.94
C GLN A 882 -19.59 -16.81 -17.11
N GLU A 883 -20.26 -15.70 -17.41
CA GLU A 883 -21.10 -15.47 -18.57
C GLU A 883 -20.19 -14.94 -19.69
N GLU A 884 -19.46 -13.83 -19.43
CA GLU A 884 -18.60 -13.13 -20.40
C GLU A 884 -17.57 -14.03 -21.12
N SER A 885 -16.89 -14.92 -20.40
CA SER A 885 -15.79 -15.72 -20.97
C SER A 885 -16.22 -16.82 -21.95
N LYS A 886 -17.51 -17.16 -22.05
CA LYS A 886 -18.00 -18.14 -23.04
C LYS A 886 -18.23 -17.54 -24.42
N HIS A 887 -18.56 -16.25 -24.49
CA HIS A 887 -18.81 -15.53 -25.75
C HIS A 887 -17.57 -15.42 -26.65
N ILE A 888 -16.36 -15.65 -26.13
CA ILE A 888 -15.10 -15.56 -26.90
C ILE A 888 -14.91 -16.73 -27.89
N LEU A 889 -15.59 -17.87 -27.68
CA LEU A 889 -15.51 -19.06 -28.54
C LEU A 889 -16.85 -19.62 -29.00
N GLU A 890 -17.98 -19.22 -28.40
CA GLU A 890 -19.27 -19.32 -29.08
C GLU A 890 -19.35 -18.26 -30.19
N ARG A 891 -19.99 -18.62 -31.32
CA ARG A 891 -20.05 -17.73 -32.50
C ARG A 891 -21.08 -16.61 -32.29
N GLU A 892 -20.69 -15.57 -31.57
CA GLU A 892 -21.43 -14.30 -31.53
C GLU A 892 -21.61 -13.78 -32.96
N ARG A 893 -22.85 -13.83 -33.45
CA ARG A 893 -23.19 -13.28 -34.75
C ARG A 893 -23.38 -11.78 -34.59
N ILE A 894 -22.40 -10.98 -35.00
CA ILE A 894 -22.58 -9.53 -35.15
C ILE A 894 -23.82 -9.29 -36.03
N GLU A 895 -24.93 -8.90 -35.41
CA GLU A 895 -26.24 -8.83 -36.08
C GLU A 895 -26.31 -7.66 -37.07
N ASN A 896 -25.57 -6.58 -36.78
CA ASN A 896 -25.61 -5.34 -37.55
C ASN A 896 -24.19 -4.81 -37.88
N PRO A 897 -23.42 -5.50 -38.74
CA PRO A 897 -22.03 -5.11 -39.05
C PRO A 897 -21.92 -3.75 -39.76
N LYS A 898 -23.03 -3.20 -40.29
CA LYS A 898 -23.09 -1.83 -40.78
C LYS A 898 -22.90 -0.79 -39.66
N LEU A 899 -23.40 -1.05 -38.46
CA LEU A 899 -23.24 -0.16 -37.31
C LEU A 899 -21.78 -0.17 -36.82
N VAL A 900 -21.16 -1.35 -36.74
CA VAL A 900 -19.74 -1.52 -36.40
C VAL A 900 -18.85 -0.79 -37.40
N LEU A 901 -19.16 -0.89 -38.71
CA LEU A 901 -18.48 -0.14 -39.77
C LEU A 901 -18.59 1.39 -39.59
N ILE A 902 -19.76 1.91 -39.22
CA ILE A 902 -19.97 3.34 -38.95
C ILE A 902 -19.14 3.79 -37.73
N ILE A 903 -19.16 3.03 -36.64
CA ILE A 903 -18.41 3.33 -35.41
C ILE A 903 -16.89 3.33 -35.72
N GLY A 904 -16.39 2.32 -36.43
CA GLY A 904 -14.98 2.26 -36.84
C GLY A 904 -14.58 3.43 -37.73
N CYS A 905 -15.43 3.85 -38.67
CA CYS A 905 -15.18 5.05 -39.50
C CYS A 905 -15.15 6.35 -38.69
N VAL A 906 -16.03 6.51 -37.69
CA VAL A 906 -16.02 7.68 -36.79
C VAL A 906 -14.76 7.69 -35.92
N GLY A 907 -14.39 6.54 -35.33
CA GLY A 907 -13.14 6.42 -34.56
C GLY A 907 -11.89 6.69 -35.41
N LEU A 908 -11.85 6.19 -36.65
CA LEU A 908 -10.76 6.48 -37.57
C LEU A 908 -10.66 7.96 -37.92
N ALA A 909 -11.79 8.64 -38.15
CA ALA A 909 -11.80 10.08 -38.41
C ALA A 909 -11.27 10.89 -37.21
N LEU A 910 -11.70 10.56 -35.99
CA LEU A 910 -11.23 11.21 -34.76
C LEU A 910 -9.72 11.00 -34.54
N ASN A 911 -9.20 9.80 -34.83
CA ASN A 911 -7.78 9.50 -34.66
C ASN A 911 -6.92 10.11 -35.77
N LEU A 912 -7.42 10.23 -37.00
CA LEU A 912 -6.75 10.98 -38.08
C LEU A 912 -6.70 12.48 -37.78
N ILE A 913 -7.78 13.06 -37.25
CA ILE A 913 -7.79 14.46 -36.77
C ILE A 913 -6.77 14.64 -35.64
N SER A 914 -6.74 13.73 -34.67
CA SER A 914 -5.77 13.76 -33.56
C SER A 914 -4.33 13.62 -34.05
N GLY A 915 -4.08 12.77 -35.04
CA GLY A 915 -2.77 12.61 -35.68
C GLY A 915 -2.33 13.83 -36.48
N LEU A 916 -3.25 14.52 -37.16
CA LEU A 916 -2.96 15.78 -37.86
C LEU A 916 -2.57 16.90 -36.88
N PHE A 917 -3.33 17.11 -35.80
CA PHE A 917 -2.99 18.07 -34.76
C PHE A 917 -1.63 17.78 -34.08
N LEU A 918 -1.24 16.51 -33.96
CA LEU A 918 0.09 16.13 -33.47
C LEU A 918 1.19 16.39 -34.50
N HIS A 919 0.90 16.25 -35.80
CA HIS A 919 1.87 16.42 -36.88
C HIS A 919 2.13 17.90 -37.23
N GLU A 920 1.11 18.76 -37.15
CA GLU A 920 1.25 20.21 -37.34
C GLU A 920 2.25 20.84 -36.35
N HIS A 921 2.37 20.28 -35.15
CA HIS A 921 3.37 20.70 -34.16
C HIS A 921 4.82 20.25 -34.44
N ASP A 922 5.06 19.32 -35.38
CA ASP A 922 6.39 18.78 -35.72
C ASP A 922 6.96 19.37 -37.04
N HIS A 923 6.22 20.26 -37.70
CA HIS A 923 6.62 20.93 -38.96
C HIS A 923 6.72 22.46 -38.87
N GLY A 924 6.64 23.02 -37.66
CA GLY A 924 6.69 24.46 -37.41
C GLY A 924 8.05 25.16 -37.59
N GLU A 925 9.08 24.54 -38.20
CA GLU A 925 10.42 25.17 -38.31
C GLU A 925 11.24 24.77 -39.56
N SER A 926 10.61 24.50 -40.72
CA SER A 926 11.37 24.35 -41.98
C SER A 926 10.59 24.72 -43.26
N ASN A 927 10.61 26.00 -43.65
CA ASN A 927 10.36 26.43 -45.05
C ASN A 927 10.90 27.85 -45.28
N THR A 928 11.95 27.98 -46.08
CA THR A 928 12.51 29.25 -46.57
C THR A 928 12.15 29.48 -48.05
N PRO A 929 11.52 30.61 -48.40
CA PRO A 929 11.50 31.13 -49.77
C PRO A 929 12.49 32.29 -49.94
N ASP A 930 13.26 32.31 -51.03
CA ASP A 930 14.12 33.43 -51.41
C ASP A 930 13.32 34.68 -51.83
N SER A 931 13.80 35.88 -51.51
CA SER A 931 14.00 36.97 -52.49
C SER A 931 14.72 38.22 -51.93
N SER A 932 15.80 38.61 -52.62
CA SER A 932 16.34 39.98 -52.85
C SER A 932 16.46 41.01 -51.71
N ASP A 933 17.72 41.43 -51.47
CA ASP A 933 18.23 42.81 -51.38
C ASP A 933 17.71 43.75 -50.24
N ASP A 934 18.49 44.66 -49.63
CA ASP A 934 19.65 45.44 -50.10
C ASP A 934 20.67 45.82 -48.99
N ASP A 935 21.82 46.39 -49.42
CA ASP A 935 22.77 47.30 -48.73
C ASP A 935 23.52 46.96 -47.41
N LEU A 936 24.69 46.32 -47.60
CA LEU A 936 26.04 46.92 -47.49
C LEU A 936 26.42 48.00 -46.41
N ASP A 937 27.33 47.57 -45.52
CA ASP A 937 28.77 47.99 -45.48
C ASP A 937 29.30 49.08 -44.50
N ILE A 938 30.63 49.08 -44.39
CA ILE A 938 31.62 50.02 -43.85
C ILE A 938 31.98 49.88 -42.37
N SER A 939 33.24 49.48 -42.17
CA SER A 939 33.97 49.47 -40.90
C SER A 939 34.98 50.63 -40.81
N MET A 940 35.59 50.80 -39.62
CA MET A 940 36.58 51.83 -39.26
C MET A 940 35.97 53.26 -39.10
N SER A 941 36.37 54.06 -38.11
CA SER A 941 37.71 54.22 -37.54
C SER A 941 37.72 54.90 -36.16
N LEU A 942 38.92 55.32 -35.71
CA LEU A 942 39.20 56.27 -34.62
C LEU A 942 38.99 55.80 -33.16
N SER A 943 39.92 54.95 -32.77
CA SER A 943 40.55 55.00 -31.45
C SER A 943 40.94 56.43 -31.02
N ARG A 944 40.53 56.84 -29.79
CA ARG A 944 41.29 57.70 -28.85
C ARG A 944 40.53 58.00 -27.55
N LEU A 945 40.79 57.21 -26.51
CA LEU A 945 40.99 57.68 -25.13
C LEU A 945 41.58 56.54 -24.30
N GLU A 946 42.73 56.79 -23.68
CA GLU A 946 43.48 55.80 -22.89
C GLU A 946 43.55 56.22 -21.41
N ARG A 947 44.05 55.30 -20.55
CA ARG A 947 44.69 55.57 -19.23
C ARG A 947 43.72 56.09 -18.15
N ARG A 948 43.71 55.58 -16.91
CA ARG A 948 44.54 54.63 -16.12
C ARG A 948 43.57 53.88 -15.17
N SER A 949 43.91 52.79 -14.47
CA SER A 949 45.22 52.23 -14.09
C SER A 949 45.23 50.70 -14.17
N SER A 950 46.35 50.07 -13.83
CA SER A 950 46.67 48.67 -14.15
C SER A 950 46.90 47.78 -12.92
N PHE A 951 46.47 46.51 -12.97
CA PHE A 951 47.34 45.41 -12.53
C PHE A 951 47.12 44.09 -13.30
N SER A 952 48.17 43.26 -13.27
CA SER A 952 48.47 42.03 -14.02
C SER A 952 47.30 41.15 -14.53
N THR A 953 47.28 40.88 -15.84
CA THR A 953 46.74 39.64 -16.42
C THR A 953 47.78 38.52 -16.31
N ARG A 954 47.38 37.27 -16.05
CA ARG A 954 48.26 36.10 -16.18
C ARG A 954 47.63 35.08 -17.15
N VAL A 955 48.42 34.63 -18.11
CA VAL A 955 47.98 33.70 -19.18
C VAL A 955 48.02 32.26 -18.68
N VAL A 956 46.93 31.52 -18.86
CA VAL A 956 46.88 30.04 -18.77
C VAL A 956 47.03 29.46 -20.17
N ARG A 957 47.68 28.29 -20.28
CA ARG A 957 48.00 27.61 -21.54
C ARG A 957 46.93 26.58 -21.92
N PRO A 958 46.85 26.12 -23.18
CA PRO A 958 46.16 24.86 -23.46
C PRO A 958 46.92 23.71 -22.78
N HIS A 959 46.23 22.92 -21.96
CA HIS A 959 46.76 21.71 -21.32
C HIS A 959 46.41 20.46 -22.13
N VAL A 960 47.27 19.43 -22.07
CA VAL A 960 47.40 18.39 -23.11
C VAL A 960 47.23 16.96 -22.56
N GLU A 961 46.78 16.81 -21.32
CA GLU A 961 46.87 15.55 -20.57
C GLU A 961 45.51 14.98 -20.08
N HIS A 962 44.38 15.53 -20.54
CA HIS A 962 43.04 15.04 -20.19
C HIS A 962 42.49 13.96 -21.14
N ARG A 963 41.68 13.03 -20.63
CA ARG A 963 41.23 11.83 -21.37
C ARG A 963 39.97 12.01 -22.22
N HIS A 964 39.37 13.20 -22.20
CA HIS A 964 38.08 13.47 -22.84
C HIS A 964 38.12 13.25 -24.36
N ASN A 965 37.65 12.09 -24.83
CA ASN A 965 37.55 11.80 -26.26
C ASN A 965 36.44 12.66 -26.89
N ALA A 966 36.83 13.70 -27.64
CA ALA A 966 35.93 14.63 -28.32
C ALA A 966 35.14 13.97 -29.48
N LYS A 967 34.15 13.14 -29.13
CA LYS A 967 33.14 12.64 -30.07
C LYS A 967 32.02 13.67 -30.20
N SER A 968 31.59 13.91 -31.45
CA SER A 968 30.63 14.95 -31.80
C SER A 968 29.30 14.81 -31.05
N GLN A 969 28.67 15.95 -30.73
CA GLN A 969 27.34 16.05 -30.14
C GLN A 969 26.37 15.03 -30.75
N ALA A 970 25.71 14.25 -29.90
CA ALA A 970 24.63 13.38 -30.34
C ALA A 970 23.49 14.22 -30.91
N LYS A 971 22.90 13.78 -32.03
CA LYS A 971 21.71 14.44 -32.61
C LYS A 971 20.60 14.53 -31.56
N LYS A 972 19.86 15.65 -31.52
CA LYS A 972 18.62 15.80 -30.74
C LYS A 972 17.76 14.54 -30.90
N GLY A 973 17.45 13.87 -29.79
CA GLY A 973 16.49 12.77 -29.78
C GLY A 973 15.07 13.35 -29.77
N HIS A 974 14.13 12.71 -30.50
CA HIS A 974 12.71 13.01 -30.31
C HIS A 974 12.31 12.65 -28.87
N ASP A 975 11.54 13.53 -28.24
CA ASP A 975 11.05 13.32 -26.88
C ASP A 975 10.27 12.01 -26.77
N LEU A 976 10.64 11.18 -25.79
CA LEU A 976 9.95 9.95 -25.44
C LEU A 976 8.46 10.16 -25.10
N GLY A 977 8.08 11.31 -24.54
CA GLY A 977 6.68 11.67 -24.30
C GLY A 977 5.90 11.79 -25.61
N MET A 978 6.30 12.73 -26.47
CA MET A 978 5.66 12.96 -27.78
C MET A 978 5.70 11.72 -28.69
N MET A 979 6.82 10.99 -28.72
CA MET A 979 6.93 9.75 -29.51
C MET A 979 6.04 8.63 -28.95
N GLY A 980 5.83 8.57 -27.63
CA GLY A 980 4.84 7.67 -27.02
C GLY A 980 3.41 8.01 -27.43
N VAL A 981 3.04 9.30 -27.41
CA VAL A 981 1.71 9.78 -27.83
C VAL A 981 1.47 9.51 -29.32
N LEU A 982 2.45 9.78 -30.19
CA LEU A 982 2.34 9.52 -31.63
C LEU A 982 2.17 8.02 -31.94
N ILE A 983 2.94 7.16 -31.27
CA ILE A 983 2.80 5.70 -31.37
C ILE A 983 1.42 5.22 -30.90
N HIS A 984 0.88 5.82 -29.84
CA HIS A 984 -0.44 5.48 -29.31
C HIS A 984 -1.57 5.84 -30.31
N VAL A 985 -1.58 7.08 -30.83
CA VAL A 985 -2.59 7.54 -31.80
C VAL A 985 -2.50 6.77 -33.13
N LEU A 986 -1.30 6.42 -33.59
CA LEU A 986 -1.12 5.54 -34.75
C LEU A 986 -1.63 4.11 -34.46
N GLY A 987 -1.43 3.60 -33.24
CA GLY A 987 -2.00 2.33 -32.78
C GLY A 987 -3.52 2.33 -32.79
N ASP A 988 -4.16 3.37 -32.27
CA ASP A 988 -5.63 3.48 -32.23
C ASP A 988 -6.23 3.78 -33.62
N ALA A 989 -5.50 4.46 -34.51
CA ALA A 989 -5.88 4.57 -35.92
C ALA A 989 -5.84 3.20 -36.61
N ALA A 990 -4.77 2.42 -36.41
CA ALA A 990 -4.66 1.05 -36.93
C ALA A 990 -5.73 0.11 -36.36
N ASN A 991 -6.08 0.27 -35.08
CA ASN A 991 -7.19 -0.44 -34.42
C ASN A 991 -8.52 -0.22 -35.16
N ASN A 992 -8.88 1.05 -35.40
CA ASN A 992 -10.11 1.39 -36.13
C ASN A 992 -10.10 0.92 -37.59
N VAL A 993 -8.95 0.96 -38.30
CA VAL A 993 -8.81 0.33 -39.62
C VAL A 993 -9.06 -1.19 -39.55
N GLY A 994 -8.57 -1.85 -38.51
CA GLY A 994 -8.84 -3.26 -38.24
C GLY A 994 -10.34 -3.54 -38.08
N VAL A 995 -11.03 -2.81 -37.20
CA VAL A 995 -12.48 -2.94 -36.96
C VAL A 995 -13.29 -2.72 -38.25
N ILE A 996 -12.90 -1.75 -39.08
CA ILE A 996 -13.49 -1.52 -40.42
C ILE A 996 -13.31 -2.75 -41.32
N ILE A 997 -12.11 -3.35 -41.36
CA ILE A 997 -11.82 -4.54 -42.18
C ILE A 997 -12.64 -5.74 -41.67
N ALA A 998 -12.70 -5.98 -40.37
CA ALA A 998 -13.48 -7.06 -39.77
C ALA A 998 -14.98 -6.91 -40.08
N ALA A 999 -15.54 -5.72 -39.90
CA ALA A 999 -16.93 -5.41 -40.22
C ALA A 999 -17.24 -5.59 -41.73
N LEU A 1000 -16.33 -5.19 -42.62
CA LEU A 1000 -16.48 -5.40 -44.06
C LEU A 1000 -16.42 -6.88 -44.45
N VAL A 1001 -15.52 -7.67 -43.86
CA VAL A 1001 -15.45 -9.12 -44.08
C VAL A 1001 -16.74 -9.80 -43.60
N ILE A 1002 -17.20 -9.49 -42.39
CA ILE A 1002 -18.43 -10.07 -41.82
C ILE A 1002 -19.68 -9.66 -42.62
N TRP A 1003 -19.72 -8.44 -43.19
CA TRP A 1003 -20.83 -7.98 -44.03
C TRP A 1003 -20.82 -8.55 -45.46
N LYS A 1004 -19.64 -8.72 -46.08
CA LYS A 1004 -19.52 -9.08 -47.51
C LYS A 1004 -19.26 -10.57 -47.78
N ALA A 1005 -18.64 -11.30 -46.86
CA ALA A 1005 -18.38 -12.73 -47.03
C ALA A 1005 -19.61 -13.58 -46.66
N ASN A 1006 -19.90 -14.62 -47.43
CA ASN A 1006 -21.02 -15.55 -47.21
C ASN A 1006 -20.57 -16.97 -46.81
N TYR A 1007 -19.51 -17.08 -46.00
CA TYR A 1007 -19.02 -18.34 -45.43
C TYR A 1007 -18.90 -18.23 -43.90
N GLU A 1008 -19.05 -19.35 -43.18
CA GLU A 1008 -19.16 -19.34 -41.71
C GLU A 1008 -17.93 -18.77 -40.98
N GLY A 1009 -16.73 -18.98 -41.54
CA GLY A 1009 -15.47 -18.50 -40.97
C GLY A 1009 -15.32 -16.97 -40.92
N ARG A 1010 -16.23 -16.20 -41.54
CA ARG A 1010 -16.15 -14.72 -41.58
C ARG A 1010 -16.08 -14.07 -40.19
N TYR A 1011 -16.69 -14.69 -39.18
CA TYR A 1011 -16.72 -14.19 -37.81
C TYR A 1011 -15.36 -14.28 -37.08
N TYR A 1012 -14.41 -15.07 -37.58
CA TYR A 1012 -13.04 -15.08 -37.04
C TYR A 1012 -12.22 -13.84 -37.43
N ALA A 1013 -12.71 -13.00 -38.34
CA ALA A 1013 -12.01 -11.79 -38.75
C ALA A 1013 -11.77 -10.82 -37.58
N ASP A 1014 -12.75 -10.66 -36.69
CA ASP A 1014 -12.69 -9.72 -35.58
C ASP A 1014 -11.71 -10.16 -34.46
N PRO A 1015 -11.75 -11.42 -33.96
CA PRO A 1015 -10.70 -11.93 -33.06
C PRO A 1015 -9.30 -11.93 -33.66
N ALA A 1016 -9.16 -12.26 -34.96
CA ALA A 1016 -7.85 -12.30 -35.63
C ALA A 1016 -7.24 -10.90 -35.79
N VAL A 1017 -8.06 -9.91 -36.14
CA VAL A 1017 -7.68 -8.50 -36.18
C VAL A 1017 -7.29 -7.99 -34.79
N SER A 1018 -8.13 -8.24 -33.78
CA SER A 1018 -7.88 -7.82 -32.40
C SER A 1018 -6.57 -8.40 -31.83
N MET A 1019 -6.27 -9.67 -32.14
CA MET A 1019 -5.00 -10.31 -31.78
C MET A 1019 -3.80 -9.65 -32.47
N ALA A 1020 -3.91 -9.29 -33.76
CA ALA A 1020 -2.85 -8.60 -34.48
C ALA A 1020 -2.56 -7.20 -33.89
N ILE A 1021 -3.61 -6.44 -33.55
CA ILE A 1021 -3.50 -5.12 -32.91
C ILE A 1021 -2.82 -5.22 -31.54
N ALA A 1022 -3.21 -6.18 -30.71
CA ALA A 1022 -2.59 -6.42 -29.40
C ALA A 1022 -1.08 -6.71 -29.51
N ILE A 1023 -0.67 -7.49 -30.52
CA ILE A 1023 0.75 -7.76 -30.80
C ILE A 1023 1.51 -6.49 -31.22
N VAL A 1024 0.92 -5.63 -32.06
CA VAL A 1024 1.53 -4.36 -32.50
C VAL A 1024 1.71 -3.39 -31.32
N ILE A 1025 0.70 -3.25 -30.44
CA ILE A 1025 0.76 -2.41 -29.24
C ILE A 1025 1.84 -2.92 -28.27
N LEU A 1026 1.94 -4.23 -28.07
CA LEU A 1026 2.97 -4.82 -27.21
C LEU A 1026 4.38 -4.57 -27.74
N LEU A 1027 4.62 -4.79 -29.04
CA LEU A 1027 5.94 -4.61 -29.66
C LEU A 1027 6.38 -3.14 -29.70
N SER A 1028 5.46 -2.21 -29.95
CA SER A 1028 5.76 -0.77 -29.99
C SER A 1028 6.02 -0.15 -28.61
N SER A 1029 5.48 -0.75 -27.54
CA SER A 1029 5.67 -0.27 -26.15
C SER A 1029 7.03 -0.64 -25.54
N LEU A 1030 7.63 -1.77 -25.94
CA LEU A 1030 8.86 -2.31 -25.36
C LEU A 1030 10.09 -1.36 -25.40
N PRO A 1031 10.36 -0.60 -26.48
CA PRO A 1031 11.48 0.36 -26.52
C PRO A 1031 11.29 1.53 -25.55
N LEU A 1032 10.06 2.00 -25.36
CA LEU A 1032 9.72 3.12 -24.50
C LEU A 1032 9.92 2.76 -23.02
N VAL A 1033 9.45 1.57 -22.62
CA VAL A 1033 9.66 1.02 -21.27
C VAL A 1033 11.15 0.90 -20.96
N ARG A 1034 11.96 0.39 -21.89
CA ARG A 1034 13.42 0.26 -21.69
C ARG A 1034 14.13 1.60 -21.47
N LYS A 1035 13.86 2.60 -22.32
CA LYS A 1035 14.49 3.93 -22.21
C LYS A 1035 14.06 4.69 -20.96
N THR A 1036 12.80 4.55 -20.56
CA THR A 1036 12.29 5.14 -19.31
C THR A 1036 12.92 4.46 -18.09
N GLY A 1037 13.06 3.14 -18.13
CA GLY A 1037 13.72 2.35 -17.07
C GLY A 1037 15.16 2.78 -16.80
N THR A 1038 15.96 3.07 -17.83
CA THR A 1038 17.35 3.54 -17.65
C THR A 1038 17.46 4.91 -16.98
N ILE A 1039 16.47 5.79 -17.15
CA ILE A 1039 16.41 7.10 -16.47
C ILE A 1039 15.95 6.91 -15.01
N LEU A 1040 14.92 6.09 -14.78
CA LEU A 1040 14.40 5.79 -13.43
C LEU A 1040 15.43 5.07 -12.54
N LEU A 1041 16.32 4.27 -13.12
CA LEU A 1041 17.42 3.59 -12.42
C LEU A 1041 18.65 4.49 -12.17
N GLN A 1042 18.57 5.80 -12.47
CA GLN A 1042 19.64 6.78 -12.25
C GLN A 1042 21.01 6.38 -12.84
N SER A 1043 21.01 5.67 -13.96
CA SER A 1043 22.24 5.24 -14.62
C SER A 1043 23.09 6.44 -15.09
N ALA A 1044 24.41 6.24 -15.12
CA ALA A 1044 25.34 7.18 -15.74
C ALA A 1044 25.03 7.36 -17.25
N PRO A 1045 25.31 8.54 -17.83
CA PRO A 1045 25.05 8.80 -19.24
C PRO A 1045 25.79 7.82 -20.17
N LEU A 1046 25.13 7.37 -21.23
CA LEU A 1046 25.69 6.46 -22.24
C LEU A 1046 26.91 7.10 -22.95
N GLY A 1047 28.10 6.80 -22.46
CA GLY A 1047 29.38 7.29 -22.99
C GLY A 1047 30.25 8.06 -21.99
N VAL A 1048 29.81 8.27 -20.74
CA VAL A 1048 30.61 8.86 -19.66
C VAL A 1048 31.09 7.75 -18.71
N ASP A 1049 32.41 7.59 -18.58
CA ASP A 1049 33.02 6.68 -17.61
C ASP A 1049 33.42 7.44 -16.33
N PRO A 1050 32.87 7.10 -15.15
CA PRO A 1050 33.19 7.79 -13.90
C PRO A 1050 34.67 7.73 -13.49
N GLU A 1051 35.43 6.70 -13.88
CA GLU A 1051 36.85 6.59 -13.49
C GLU A 1051 37.75 7.53 -14.30
N ASP A 1052 37.43 7.77 -15.57
CA ASP A 1052 38.11 8.82 -16.36
C ASP A 1052 37.77 10.21 -15.81
N VAL A 1053 36.50 10.46 -15.46
CA VAL A 1053 36.07 11.73 -14.82
C VAL A 1053 36.81 11.95 -13.50
N LYS A 1054 36.94 10.91 -12.67
CA LYS A 1054 37.68 10.98 -11.42
C LYS A 1054 39.15 11.33 -11.66
N HIS A 1055 39.80 10.67 -12.62
CA HIS A 1055 41.21 10.88 -12.92
C HIS A 1055 41.52 12.31 -13.37
N ASP A 1056 40.67 12.89 -14.22
CA ASP A 1056 40.83 14.26 -14.69
C ASP A 1056 40.51 15.33 -13.63
N LEU A 1057 39.73 14.99 -12.59
CA LEU A 1057 39.52 15.83 -11.40
C LEU A 1057 40.70 15.78 -10.41
N GLU A 1058 41.29 14.60 -10.19
CA GLU A 1058 42.49 14.42 -9.34
C GLU A 1058 43.76 15.04 -9.98
N ALA A 1059 43.71 15.39 -11.27
CA ALA A 1059 44.75 16.16 -11.95
C ALA A 1059 44.69 17.68 -11.68
N ILE A 1060 43.63 18.21 -11.04
CA ILE A 1060 43.44 19.65 -10.82
C ILE A 1060 44.32 20.13 -9.65
N PRO A 1061 45.21 21.13 -9.84
CA PRO A 1061 46.15 21.56 -8.81
C PRO A 1061 45.51 21.97 -7.47
N GLY A 1062 45.78 21.18 -6.42
CA GLY A 1062 45.28 21.42 -5.07
C GLY A 1062 43.93 20.80 -4.76
N VAL A 1063 43.44 19.89 -5.62
CA VAL A 1063 42.65 18.71 -5.19
C VAL A 1063 43.68 17.65 -4.76
N GLU A 1064 43.51 17.07 -3.57
CA GLU A 1064 44.41 16.00 -3.07
C GLU A 1064 43.87 14.60 -3.37
N SER A 1065 42.54 14.44 -3.38
CA SER A 1065 41.86 13.20 -3.80
C SER A 1065 40.36 13.41 -4.01
N VAL A 1066 39.74 12.55 -4.82
CA VAL A 1066 38.29 12.43 -4.95
C VAL A 1066 37.82 11.23 -4.13
N HIS A 1067 37.13 11.51 -3.02
CA HIS A 1067 36.67 10.49 -2.07
C HIS A 1067 35.39 9.77 -2.53
N GLU A 1068 34.49 10.49 -3.18
CA GLU A 1068 33.21 9.95 -3.67
C GLU A 1068 32.78 10.75 -4.91
N LEU A 1069 32.37 10.05 -5.97
CA LEU A 1069 31.91 10.63 -7.23
C LEU A 1069 30.69 9.84 -7.72
N HIS A 1070 29.57 10.52 -7.90
CA HIS A 1070 28.34 9.95 -8.44
C HIS A 1070 27.87 10.77 -9.64
N ILE A 1071 27.51 10.10 -10.74
CA ILE A 1071 27.11 10.72 -12.02
C ILE A 1071 25.87 9.99 -12.55
N TRP A 1072 24.79 10.72 -12.83
CA TRP A 1072 23.50 10.14 -13.23
C TRP A 1072 22.73 11.02 -14.22
N GLN A 1073 21.82 10.44 -14.98
CA GLN A 1073 20.85 11.21 -15.79
C GLN A 1073 19.66 11.67 -14.95
N LEU A 1074 19.33 12.97 -15.02
CA LEU A 1074 18.09 13.52 -14.46
C LEU A 1074 16.94 13.42 -15.47
N ASN A 1075 17.23 13.60 -16.75
CA ASN A 1075 16.30 13.39 -17.86
C ASN A 1075 17.08 13.05 -19.16
N GLN A 1076 16.41 13.07 -20.31
CA GLN A 1076 16.99 12.73 -21.63
C GLN A 1076 18.17 13.62 -22.05
N GLU A 1077 18.29 14.84 -21.51
CA GLU A 1077 19.29 15.86 -21.93
C GLU A 1077 20.29 16.21 -20.83
N LYS A 1078 19.87 16.19 -19.56
CA LYS A 1078 20.65 16.70 -18.42
C LYS A 1078 21.22 15.58 -17.56
N ALA A 1079 22.54 15.46 -17.59
CA ALA A 1079 23.31 14.68 -16.63
C ALA A 1079 23.71 15.55 -15.42
N LEU A 1080 23.71 14.97 -14.23
CA LEU A 1080 24.14 15.58 -12.97
C LEU A 1080 25.33 14.82 -12.39
N ALA A 1081 26.11 15.48 -11.54
CA ALA A 1081 27.08 14.83 -10.67
C ALA A 1081 27.11 15.41 -9.26
N SER A 1082 27.62 14.61 -8.32
CA SER A 1082 28.00 15.03 -6.97
C SER A 1082 29.37 14.47 -6.65
N VAL A 1083 30.25 15.28 -6.06
CA VAL A 1083 31.64 14.89 -5.78
C VAL A 1083 32.13 15.44 -4.44
N HIS A 1084 32.82 14.59 -3.67
CA HIS A 1084 33.49 14.93 -2.41
C HIS A 1084 35.00 15.02 -2.66
N LEU A 1085 35.61 16.15 -2.31
CA LEU A 1085 36.94 16.57 -2.74
C LEU A 1085 37.81 16.93 -1.53
N ALA A 1086 38.91 16.22 -1.31
CA ALA A 1086 39.93 16.68 -0.37
C ALA A 1086 40.69 17.87 -0.97
N VAL A 1087 40.76 18.98 -0.26
CA VAL A 1087 41.41 20.23 -0.72
C VAL A 1087 42.31 20.82 0.36
N SER A 1088 43.44 21.39 -0.06
CA SER A 1088 44.51 21.89 0.81
C SER A 1088 44.46 23.39 1.13
N ASP A 1089 43.38 24.08 0.73
CA ASP A 1089 43.21 25.51 1.01
C ASP A 1089 42.68 25.75 2.44
N GLU A 1090 43.15 26.80 3.12
CA GLU A 1090 42.65 27.19 4.44
C GLU A 1090 41.47 28.20 4.37
N LEU A 1091 41.21 28.80 3.20
CA LEU A 1091 40.19 29.84 3.02
C LEU A 1091 39.16 29.46 1.94
N ILE A 1092 37.89 29.75 2.23
CA ILE A 1092 36.74 29.47 1.34
C ILE A 1092 36.87 30.21 -0.01
N ALA A 1093 37.52 31.37 -0.03
CA ALA A 1093 37.72 32.16 -1.25
C ALA A 1093 38.57 31.43 -2.30
N ASP A 1094 39.61 30.71 -1.87
CA ASP A 1094 40.53 30.01 -2.78
C ASP A 1094 39.88 28.76 -3.38
N PHE A 1095 39.04 28.07 -2.60
CA PHE A 1095 38.21 26.97 -3.09
C PHE A 1095 37.22 27.41 -4.17
N MET A 1096 36.66 28.63 -4.09
CA MET A 1096 35.70 29.12 -5.10
C MET A 1096 36.32 29.30 -6.50
N GLU A 1097 37.61 29.60 -6.60
CA GLU A 1097 38.30 29.66 -7.90
C GLU A 1097 38.53 28.25 -8.47
N LYS A 1098 38.92 27.28 -7.64
CA LYS A 1098 39.07 25.86 -8.03
C LYS A 1098 37.74 25.21 -8.41
N ALA A 1099 36.67 25.50 -7.66
CA ALA A 1099 35.30 25.03 -7.93
C ALA A 1099 34.84 25.36 -9.36
N LYS A 1100 35.29 26.50 -9.91
CA LYS A 1100 35.02 26.87 -11.31
C LYS A 1100 35.72 25.93 -12.30
N ILE A 1101 37.01 25.66 -12.09
CA ILE A 1101 37.83 24.76 -12.94
C ILE A 1101 37.26 23.33 -12.91
N ILE A 1102 36.84 22.87 -11.73
CA ILE A 1102 36.19 21.58 -11.53
C ILE A 1102 34.87 21.49 -12.31
N ASN A 1103 34.05 22.53 -12.29
CA ASN A 1103 32.81 22.58 -13.08
C ASN A 1103 33.08 22.63 -14.60
N GLU A 1104 34.13 23.31 -15.04
CA GLU A 1104 34.56 23.32 -16.45
C GLU A 1104 35.00 21.91 -16.92
N CYS A 1105 35.68 21.13 -16.07
CA CYS A 1105 35.99 19.71 -16.34
C CYS A 1105 34.72 18.85 -16.47
N PHE A 1106 33.77 18.96 -15.53
CA PHE A 1106 32.49 18.24 -15.62
C PHE A 1106 31.69 18.60 -16.89
N HIS A 1107 31.67 19.88 -17.27
CA HIS A 1107 31.02 20.31 -18.52
C HIS A 1107 31.65 19.70 -19.77
N ALA A 1108 32.96 19.40 -19.78
CA ALA A 1108 33.61 18.72 -20.90
C ALA A 1108 33.12 17.26 -21.11
N TYR A 1109 32.61 16.62 -20.06
CA TYR A 1109 31.91 15.31 -20.14
C TYR A 1109 30.41 15.43 -20.47
N GLY A 1110 29.87 16.62 -20.70
CA GLY A 1110 28.44 16.83 -20.87
C GLY A 1110 27.64 16.68 -19.56
N ILE A 1111 28.27 16.84 -18.40
CA ILE A 1111 27.59 16.93 -17.11
C ILE A 1111 27.17 18.38 -16.91
N HIS A 1112 25.88 18.60 -16.66
CA HIS A 1112 25.23 19.92 -16.80
C HIS A 1112 25.11 20.69 -15.48
N SER A 1113 25.16 20.01 -14.34
CA SER A 1113 25.15 20.63 -13.01
C SER A 1113 25.75 19.68 -11.99
N THR A 1114 26.44 20.26 -11.02
CA THR A 1114 27.46 19.61 -10.19
C THR A 1114 27.34 20.10 -8.76
N THR A 1115 27.33 19.16 -7.81
CA THR A 1115 27.44 19.47 -6.37
C THR A 1115 28.86 19.17 -5.92
N LEU A 1116 29.59 20.18 -5.44
CA LEU A 1116 30.96 20.05 -4.97
C LEU A 1116 31.00 20.21 -3.45
N GLN A 1117 31.53 19.21 -2.73
CA GLN A 1117 31.73 19.28 -1.28
C GLN A 1117 33.24 19.24 -0.94
N PRO A 1118 33.83 20.34 -0.46
CA PRO A 1118 35.22 20.35 0.01
C PRO A 1118 35.38 19.71 1.38
N GLU A 1119 36.46 18.96 1.55
CA GLU A 1119 36.92 18.41 2.83
C GLU A 1119 38.34 18.92 3.13
N HIS A 1120 38.51 19.70 4.20
CA HIS A 1120 39.79 20.31 4.57
C HIS A 1120 40.62 19.38 5.48
N VAL A 1121 41.86 19.08 5.09
CA VAL A 1121 42.78 18.26 5.87
C VAL A 1121 43.42 19.09 7.00
N ARG A 1122 43.19 18.71 8.27
CA ARG A 1122 43.78 19.41 9.43
C ARG A 1122 45.14 18.84 9.84
N PRO A 1123 46.17 19.67 10.08
CA PRO A 1123 47.46 19.21 10.61
C PRO A 1123 47.34 18.73 12.07
N ILE A 1124 48.17 17.76 12.45
CA ILE A 1124 48.17 17.12 13.78
C ILE A 1124 49.15 17.85 14.72
N PRO A 1125 48.75 18.24 15.95
CA PRO A 1125 49.67 18.81 16.93
C PRO A 1125 50.72 17.80 17.42
N SER A 1126 51.97 18.24 17.59
CA SER A 1126 53.07 17.40 18.09
C SER A 1126 53.07 17.28 19.61
N GLU A 1127 53.05 16.06 20.14
CA GLU A 1127 53.28 15.82 21.56
C GLU A 1127 54.75 15.96 21.93
N SER A 1128 55.01 16.52 23.13
CA SER A 1128 56.34 16.77 23.63
C SER A 1128 56.91 15.58 24.40
N ARG A 1129 58.21 15.29 24.20
CA ARG A 1129 59.00 14.47 25.12
C ARG A 1129 60.38 15.07 25.35
N SER A 1130 60.65 15.41 26.60
CA SER A 1130 61.97 15.79 27.09
C SER A 1130 62.80 14.55 27.44
N ILE A 1131 64.08 14.53 27.06
CA ILE A 1131 65.19 13.89 27.77
C ILE A 1131 66.48 14.63 27.35
N GLN A 1132 67.49 14.65 28.22
CA GLN A 1132 68.68 15.50 28.07
C GLN A 1132 69.70 14.89 27.10
N GLY A 1133 70.43 15.76 26.39
CA GLY A 1133 71.21 15.37 25.21
C GLY A 1133 72.60 14.80 25.47
N GLN A 1134 73.28 14.47 24.36
CA GLN A 1134 74.71 14.71 24.19
C GLN A 1134 75.10 14.81 22.69
N GLU A 1135 76.00 15.75 22.42
CA GLU A 1135 77.10 15.73 21.43
C GLU A 1135 76.91 15.30 19.96
N THR A 1136 76.84 16.35 19.11
CA THR A 1136 77.73 16.62 17.95
C THR A 1136 77.66 15.86 16.61
N ALA A 1137 77.88 16.67 15.56
CA ALA A 1137 78.34 16.36 14.20
C ALA A 1137 77.40 15.57 13.26
N GLU A 1138 77.44 15.73 11.93
CA GLU A 1138 77.64 16.84 10.98
C GLU A 1138 77.71 16.20 9.56
N LEU A 1139 77.67 17.02 8.49
CA LEU A 1139 78.11 16.73 7.11
C LEU A 1139 77.22 15.86 6.16
N VAL A 1140 76.65 16.57 5.16
CA VAL A 1140 76.82 16.34 3.70
C VAL A 1140 76.24 15.03 3.10
N VAL A 1141 75.15 15.04 2.29
CA VAL A 1141 75.03 15.51 0.88
C VAL A 1141 75.93 14.68 -0.05
N GLU A 1142 75.46 13.93 -1.07
CA GLU A 1142 74.96 14.42 -2.37
C GLU A 1142 74.45 13.26 -3.26
N GLY A 1143 73.77 13.57 -4.38
CA GLY A 1143 73.90 12.79 -5.63
C GLY A 1143 72.91 11.64 -5.91
N GLY A 1144 72.08 11.81 -6.95
CA GLY A 1144 71.21 10.75 -7.50
C GLY A 1144 71.37 10.57 -9.02
N VAL A 1145 70.99 9.41 -9.58
CA VAL A 1145 71.14 9.04 -11.00
C VAL A 1145 69.84 8.46 -11.59
N LYS A 1146 69.72 8.43 -12.94
CA LYS A 1146 68.46 8.41 -13.71
C LYS A 1146 68.26 7.15 -14.59
N LYS A 1147 66.99 6.72 -14.74
CA LYS A 1147 66.39 6.03 -15.93
C LYS A 1147 66.89 4.57 -16.20
N ARG A 1148 66.33 3.73 -17.11
CA ARG A 1148 65.55 3.98 -18.37
C ARG A 1148 64.79 2.75 -18.94
N HIS A 1149 63.71 3.00 -19.71
CA HIS A 1149 63.01 2.23 -20.79
C HIS A 1149 62.53 0.75 -20.66
N VAL A 1150 61.20 0.60 -20.67
CA VAL A 1150 60.30 -0.04 -21.69
C VAL A 1150 60.91 -0.98 -22.77
N VAL A 1151 60.34 -2.20 -22.96
CA VAL A 1151 59.66 -2.75 -24.18
C VAL A 1151 59.35 -4.27 -24.02
N ASP A 1152 58.21 -4.71 -24.55
CA ASP A 1152 57.62 -6.09 -24.58
C ASP A 1152 58.30 -7.00 -25.66
N PRO A 1153 58.21 -8.36 -25.67
CA PRO A 1153 56.97 -9.06 -26.06
C PRO A 1153 56.67 -10.47 -25.43
N ASN A 1154 55.38 -10.76 -25.22
CA ASN A 1154 54.68 -12.06 -25.41
C ASN A 1154 55.40 -13.41 -25.14
N SER A 1155 54.83 -14.24 -24.24
CA SER A 1155 54.26 -15.59 -24.58
C SER A 1155 53.92 -16.46 -23.34
N GLY A 1156 53.06 -17.48 -23.53
CA GLY A 1156 53.14 -18.75 -22.78
C GLY A 1156 52.18 -18.99 -21.61
N SER A 1157 51.02 -19.61 -21.89
CA SER A 1157 50.23 -20.38 -20.90
C SER A 1157 50.70 -21.86 -20.85
N PRO A 1158 50.10 -22.74 -20.03
CA PRO A 1158 50.09 -22.89 -18.56
C PRO A 1158 50.89 -24.20 -18.20
N PRO A 1159 50.55 -25.16 -17.28
CA PRO A 1159 49.59 -25.24 -16.15
C PRO A 1159 50.09 -25.98 -14.86
N ALA A 1160 49.14 -26.27 -13.94
CA ALA A 1160 49.01 -27.52 -13.14
C ALA A 1160 49.66 -27.69 -11.73
N ARG A 1161 48.92 -27.22 -10.71
CA ARG A 1161 48.21 -28.05 -9.68
C ARG A 1161 48.91 -29.32 -9.14
N LYS A 1162 49.27 -29.32 -7.84
CA LYS A 1162 49.26 -30.53 -6.96
C LYS A 1162 49.19 -30.16 -5.45
N SER A 1163 48.91 -31.14 -4.59
CA SER A 1163 48.59 -30.93 -3.16
C SER A 1163 49.17 -32.00 -2.23
N ARG A 1164 49.45 -31.64 -0.96
CA ARG A 1164 48.99 -32.34 0.28
C ARG A 1164 49.87 -32.12 1.54
N ARG A 1165 49.17 -31.80 2.63
CA ARG A 1165 49.26 -32.36 4.01
C ARG A 1165 50.39 -32.03 4.99
N ASN A 1166 49.90 -31.75 6.20
CA ASN A 1166 50.42 -32.04 7.55
C ASN A 1166 51.60 -31.20 8.05
N GLY A 1167 51.48 -30.75 9.29
CA GLY A 1167 52.52 -30.01 10.02
C GLY A 1167 52.69 -30.52 11.45
N GLN A 1168 53.53 -29.84 12.22
CA GLN A 1168 53.73 -30.02 13.66
C GLN A 1168 54.11 -28.66 14.29
N THR A 1169 53.70 -28.43 15.54
CA THR A 1169 54.04 -27.24 16.33
C THR A 1169 55.25 -27.49 17.23
N PRO A 1170 55.98 -26.43 17.59
CA PRO A 1170 56.38 -26.24 18.98
C PRO A 1170 56.02 -24.83 19.52
N SER A 1171 56.27 -24.61 20.81
CA SER A 1171 55.62 -23.58 21.63
C SER A 1171 56.50 -22.40 22.06
N GLY A 1172 55.88 -21.23 22.27
CA GLY A 1172 56.00 -20.56 23.58
C GLY A 1172 56.83 -19.28 23.71
N ALA A 1173 56.35 -18.16 23.16
CA ALA A 1173 56.60 -16.78 23.63
C ALA A 1173 55.41 -15.90 23.16
N PRO A 1174 55.12 -14.74 23.78
CA PRO A 1174 53.75 -14.20 23.80
C PRO A 1174 53.25 -13.71 22.43
N LEU A 1175 52.09 -14.23 22.02
CA LEU A 1175 51.31 -13.69 20.91
C LEU A 1175 50.72 -12.32 21.26
N SER A 1176 50.57 -11.46 20.24
CA SER A 1176 49.77 -10.25 20.35
C SER A 1176 48.30 -10.58 20.67
N PRO A 1177 47.57 -9.81 21.51
CA PRO A 1177 46.21 -10.16 21.96
C PRO A 1177 45.09 -10.10 20.90
N VAL A 1178 45.45 -9.99 19.61
CA VAL A 1178 44.52 -9.83 18.48
C VAL A 1178 44.73 -10.98 17.51
N GLU A 1179 43.83 -11.96 17.54
CA GLU A 1179 43.67 -12.89 16.42
C GLU A 1179 42.93 -12.16 15.29
N ASN A 1180 43.69 -11.77 14.25
CA ASN A 1180 43.11 -11.23 13.03
C ASN A 1180 42.49 -12.36 12.21
N TRP A 1181 41.17 -12.41 12.15
CA TRP A 1181 40.44 -13.19 11.14
C TRP A 1181 40.28 -12.34 9.87
N ALA A 1182 40.61 -12.93 8.72
CA ALA A 1182 40.42 -12.35 7.40
C ALA A 1182 39.50 -13.27 6.59
N ALA A 1183 38.29 -12.83 6.29
CA ALA A 1183 37.32 -13.63 5.52
C ALA A 1183 37.54 -13.41 4.02
N TRP A 1184 37.96 -14.45 3.28
CA TRP A 1184 38.18 -14.40 1.84
C TRP A 1184 37.04 -15.13 1.09
N PRO A 1185 36.08 -14.42 0.46
CA PRO A 1185 34.96 -15.06 -0.25
C PRO A 1185 35.41 -16.02 -1.36
N GLU A 1186 36.56 -15.73 -1.98
CA GLU A 1186 37.17 -16.54 -3.05
C GLU A 1186 37.78 -17.86 -2.56
N LEU A 1187 37.98 -18.03 -1.24
CA LEU A 1187 38.53 -19.24 -0.63
C LEU A 1187 37.47 -20.17 0.00
N ASN A 1188 36.18 -19.86 -0.18
CA ASN A 1188 35.03 -20.66 0.28
C ASN A 1188 34.90 -20.73 1.82
N GLU A 1189 35.33 -19.68 2.51
CA GLU A 1189 35.29 -19.52 3.97
C GLU A 1189 33.99 -18.83 4.46
N SER A 1190 33.78 -18.84 5.79
CA SER A 1190 32.51 -18.50 6.44
C SER A 1190 32.45 -17.07 6.98
N CYS A 1191 31.23 -16.49 7.06
CA CYS A 1191 31.05 -15.08 7.46
C CYS A 1191 31.29 -14.80 8.96
N TYR A 1192 31.30 -15.83 9.82
CA TYR A 1192 31.32 -15.70 11.27
C TYR A 1192 32.39 -16.62 11.87
N ILE A 1193 33.17 -16.11 12.83
CA ILE A 1193 34.30 -16.83 13.46
C ILE A 1193 33.88 -18.13 14.18
N GLU A 1194 32.62 -18.25 14.58
CA GLU A 1194 32.02 -19.43 15.21
C GLU A 1194 31.54 -20.49 14.20
N THR A 1195 31.45 -20.15 12.90
CA THR A 1195 30.94 -21.06 11.86
C THR A 1195 32.07 -21.80 11.15
N ALA A 1196 31.89 -23.10 10.94
CA ALA A 1196 32.90 -23.95 10.33
C ALA A 1196 33.34 -23.48 8.93
N ALA A 1197 34.65 -23.36 8.73
CA ALA A 1197 35.32 -22.71 7.58
C ALA A 1197 35.13 -23.38 6.20
N TYR A 1198 34.18 -24.31 6.05
CA TYR A 1198 33.78 -24.90 4.76
C TYR A 1198 32.39 -24.42 4.29
N MET A 1199 31.67 -23.62 5.09
CA MET A 1199 30.42 -22.99 4.66
C MET A 1199 30.71 -21.65 3.95
N PRO A 1200 30.47 -21.53 2.63
CA PRO A 1200 30.76 -20.30 1.90
C PRO A 1200 29.80 -19.17 2.29
N CYS A 1201 30.33 -17.97 2.51
CA CYS A 1201 29.51 -16.81 2.85
C CYS A 1201 28.62 -16.33 1.69
N GLN A 1202 27.29 -16.40 1.86
CA GLN A 1202 26.31 -15.97 0.83
C GLN A 1202 25.73 -14.56 1.03
N GLN A 1203 26.12 -13.82 2.09
CA GLN A 1203 25.53 -12.51 2.38
C GLN A 1203 26.07 -11.37 1.49
N GLY A 1204 27.33 -11.45 1.06
CA GLY A 1204 28.01 -10.39 0.30
C GLY A 1204 28.45 -9.20 1.17
N ARG A 1205 29.58 -8.58 0.83
CA ARG A 1205 30.18 -7.42 1.54
C ARG A 1205 30.41 -7.65 3.05
N ILE A 1206 31.35 -8.54 3.38
CA ILE A 1206 31.86 -8.73 4.75
C ILE A 1206 32.95 -7.69 5.05
N SER A 1207 33.20 -7.41 6.33
CA SER A 1207 34.47 -6.83 6.80
C SER A 1207 35.66 -7.72 6.47
N LEU A 1208 36.69 -7.17 5.82
CA LEU A 1208 37.96 -7.87 5.57
C LEU A 1208 38.81 -8.07 6.84
N TYR A 1209 38.55 -7.28 7.88
CA TYR A 1209 39.28 -7.31 9.15
C TYR A 1209 38.30 -7.42 10.31
N SER A 1210 38.53 -8.36 11.22
CA SER A 1210 37.76 -8.53 12.47
C SER A 1210 38.68 -8.69 13.66
N ALA A 1211 38.33 -8.05 14.80
CA ALA A 1211 39.08 -8.11 16.05
C ALA A 1211 38.15 -8.48 17.22
N VAL A 1212 38.45 -9.59 17.91
CA VAL A 1212 37.74 -10.01 19.13
C VAL A 1212 38.31 -9.26 20.33
N VAL A 1213 37.44 -8.62 21.12
CA VAL A 1213 37.84 -7.77 22.25
C VAL A 1213 37.22 -8.27 23.55
N GLN A 1214 38.07 -8.54 24.54
CA GLN A 1214 37.67 -9.12 25.83
C GLN A 1214 37.65 -8.10 26.98
N ASN A 1215 38.13 -6.87 26.72
CA ASN A 1215 38.21 -5.79 27.71
C ASN A 1215 38.40 -4.43 27.01
N ALA A 1216 38.22 -3.34 27.75
CA ALA A 1216 38.29 -1.98 27.22
C ALA A 1216 39.65 -1.61 26.59
N ARG A 1217 40.75 -2.25 26.99
CA ARG A 1217 42.08 -2.00 26.39
C ARG A 1217 42.17 -2.57 24.98
N HIS A 1218 41.60 -3.75 24.72
CA HIS A 1218 41.55 -4.32 23.38
C HIS A 1218 40.72 -3.45 22.43
N ILE A 1219 39.64 -2.83 22.92
CA ILE A 1219 38.86 -1.83 22.15
C ILE A 1219 39.76 -0.65 21.77
N GLN A 1220 40.50 -0.07 22.71
CA GLN A 1220 41.42 1.04 22.41
C GLN A 1220 42.53 0.66 21.43
N GLU A 1221 43.04 -0.58 21.49
CA GLU A 1221 44.08 -1.06 20.57
C GLU A 1221 43.50 -1.31 19.16
N ALA A 1222 42.31 -1.89 19.03
CA ALA A 1222 41.61 -2.01 17.74
C ALA A 1222 41.23 -0.64 17.14
N VAL A 1223 40.80 0.33 17.96
CA VAL A 1223 40.52 1.71 17.52
C VAL A 1223 41.79 2.44 17.08
N ARG A 1224 42.94 2.21 17.74
CA ARG A 1224 44.24 2.73 17.26
C ARG A 1224 44.64 2.10 15.92
N PHE A 1225 44.51 0.77 15.78
CA PHE A 1225 44.81 0.07 14.53
C PHE A 1225 43.96 0.60 13.37
N ALA A 1226 42.64 0.70 13.55
CA ALA A 1226 41.72 1.32 12.59
C ALA A 1226 42.16 2.74 12.21
N LYS A 1227 42.48 3.59 13.20
CA LYS A 1227 42.91 4.97 12.97
C LYS A 1227 44.29 5.07 12.28
N GLN A 1228 45.21 4.14 12.53
CA GLN A 1228 46.54 4.09 11.90
C GLN A 1228 46.50 3.61 10.45
N HIS A 1229 45.57 2.70 10.12
CA HIS A 1229 45.41 2.14 8.77
C HIS A 1229 44.23 2.74 7.98
N ASN A 1230 43.63 3.83 8.49
CA ASN A 1230 42.46 4.52 7.93
C ASN A 1230 41.26 3.61 7.62
N ILE A 1231 41.02 2.61 8.47
CA ILE A 1231 39.93 1.64 8.33
C ILE A 1231 38.71 2.14 9.12
N ARG A 1232 37.52 2.17 8.50
CA ARG A 1232 36.27 2.54 9.18
C ARG A 1232 35.90 1.50 10.25
N LEU A 1233 35.38 1.92 11.39
CA LEU A 1233 35.01 1.02 12.50
C LEU A 1233 33.54 0.62 12.45
N ALA A 1234 33.25 -0.65 12.71
CA ALA A 1234 31.90 -1.18 12.93
C ALA A 1234 31.81 -1.91 14.27
N ILE A 1235 30.75 -1.66 15.06
CA ILE A 1235 30.56 -2.24 16.40
C ILE A 1235 29.20 -2.95 16.46
N LYS A 1236 29.27 -4.29 16.57
CA LYS A 1236 28.22 -5.31 16.82
C LYS A 1236 26.84 -5.17 16.14
N ASN A 1237 26.57 -6.10 15.22
CA ASN A 1237 25.27 -6.71 14.84
C ASN A 1237 24.09 -5.87 14.33
N SER A 1238 24.15 -4.54 14.24
CA SER A 1238 23.11 -3.80 13.49
C SER A 1238 23.20 -4.00 11.98
N GLY A 1239 24.42 -4.21 11.44
CA GLY A 1239 24.70 -4.07 10.00
C GLY A 1239 24.82 -2.62 9.53
N HIS A 1240 24.76 -1.65 10.45
CA HIS A 1240 24.80 -0.21 10.21
C HIS A 1240 25.92 0.48 11.01
N ASP A 1241 26.37 1.65 10.55
CA ASP A 1241 27.26 2.53 11.33
C ASP A 1241 26.50 3.31 12.44
N PHE A 1242 27.24 4.12 13.22
CA PHE A 1242 26.68 4.99 14.27
C PHE A 1242 25.65 6.02 13.76
N HIS A 1243 25.53 6.21 12.45
CA HIS A 1243 24.54 7.08 11.79
C HIS A 1243 23.45 6.29 11.05
N GLY A 1244 23.33 4.97 11.28
CA GLY A 1244 22.28 4.15 10.71
C GLY A 1244 22.48 3.76 9.24
N ARG A 1245 23.69 3.91 8.67
CA ARG A 1245 23.97 3.59 7.26
C ARG A 1245 24.49 2.16 7.11
N SER A 1246 23.88 1.37 6.22
CA SER A 1246 24.28 -0.03 5.99
C SER A 1246 25.75 -0.16 5.58
N ALA A 1247 26.42 -1.19 6.08
CA ALA A 1247 27.87 -1.34 5.94
C ALA A 1247 28.35 -1.33 4.47
N ALA A 1248 29.20 -0.34 4.16
CA ALA A 1248 30.07 -0.40 2.99
C ALA A 1248 31.11 -1.53 3.17
N PRO A 1249 31.70 -2.08 2.09
CA PRO A 1249 32.79 -3.05 2.21
C PRO A 1249 34.03 -2.43 2.90
N ASN A 1250 34.87 -3.29 3.47
CA ASN A 1250 36.18 -2.99 4.07
C ASN A 1250 36.29 -2.36 5.51
N PRO A 1251 35.25 -2.23 6.37
CA PRO A 1251 35.47 -1.76 7.75
C PRO A 1251 36.18 -2.81 8.63
N LEU A 1252 36.75 -2.36 9.75
CA LEU A 1252 37.22 -3.19 10.86
C LEU A 1252 36.04 -3.46 11.81
N GLN A 1253 35.67 -4.73 11.93
CA GLN A 1253 34.61 -5.15 12.85
C GLN A 1253 35.18 -5.42 14.24
N ILE A 1254 34.67 -4.73 15.27
CA ILE A 1254 34.98 -5.01 16.67
C ILE A 1254 33.90 -5.94 17.24
N LEU A 1255 34.33 -7.14 17.65
CA LEU A 1255 33.51 -8.16 18.28
C LEU A 1255 33.78 -8.16 19.79
N THR A 1256 32.97 -7.41 20.55
CA THR A 1256 32.86 -7.65 21.99
C THR A 1256 32.21 -9.00 22.21
N ASN A 1257 32.79 -9.82 23.10
CA ASN A 1257 32.15 -11.05 23.56
C ASN A 1257 31.06 -10.69 24.56
#